data_AF-A0A5C6NUY4-F1
#
_entry.id   AF-A0A5C6NUY4-F1
#
_cell.length_a   1.000
_cell.length_b   1.000
_cell.length_c   1.000
_cell.angle_alpha   90.00
_cell.angle_beta   90.00
_cell.angle_gamma   90.00
#
_symmetry.space_group_name_H-M   'P 1'
#
loop_
_entity.id
_entity.type
_entity.pdbx_description
1 polymer ?
#
loop_
_entity_poly.entity_id
_entity_poly.type
_entity_poly.pdbx_seq_one_letter_code
_entity_poly.pdbx_strand_id
1 'polypeptide(L)'
;MQHHLAQLMSKRPTMNDVWPDKWGVYILDNESTATRFIDKKIKELDSMDSEEPFQVLNLDTLIQMHLKWLSYLPRVKPFYAVKCNSTETVLRTLNALGTGFDCASKKLLGFQFSLLDIGGGFSGKDFPVTLQEFSEVINGALDEYFPFESGVQVIAEPGRYYVDSTFTLAANVIAKRVIMEDMRTEGEKESPEKLMMYYLSGVFGSLNSVLKFTDKNEVTPYLHRAVDNDEKRYRSVIWGPTCHNIDKIVDNYLIPSYMLETGFLLTTTIMSKRPTMNDVWPDKWGVYILDNENTATRFIDKKIKELDSMDSEEPFQVLNLDTLIQMHLKWLSYLPRVKPFYAVKCNSTETVLRTLNALGTGFDCASKGEISQVLSLGVKPENIIYAHTTKPQSHIKYACAQGVNLMTFDNEEELRKVSRCHPKAKLVLRIAVDDSSSFYRLSSKFGAGLSTTSRLLECAAELGLEVVGVSFHIGSKCSQSLAFRQAIADARSVFDTAKLLGFQFSLLDIGGGFSGKDFPVTLQEFSEVINGALDEYFPFESGVQIIAEPGRYYADSTFTLAANVIAKRVIMEDMRKEGEKESPEKLMMYYLSDGVFGSLNSVLKFTDKNEVTPYLHRAVDNDEKRCRSVIWGPTCHNIDKIVDNYLITELHVGDWLLIDNIGAYGISISTEFNGFKRSSIYSVCHK
;
A
#
# COMPACT_ATOMS: atom_id res chain seq x y z
N MET A 1 -4.09 47.61 -0.66
CA MET A 1 -4.86 46.35 -0.59
C MET A 1 -6.21 46.43 -1.31
N GLN A 2 -7.13 47.34 -0.95
CA GLN A 2 -8.39 47.55 -1.71
C GLN A 2 -8.17 47.93 -3.18
N HIS A 3 -7.10 48.66 -3.51
CA HIS A 3 -6.74 48.97 -4.91
C HIS A 3 -6.17 47.76 -5.68
N HIS A 4 -5.54 46.81 -4.98
CA HIS A 4 -5.01 45.58 -5.57
C HIS A 4 -6.14 44.53 -5.74
N LEU A 5 -7.04 44.43 -4.77
CA LEU A 5 -8.33 43.71 -4.88
C LEU A 5 -9.21 44.31 -5.99
N ALA A 6 -9.30 45.63 -6.10
CA ALA A 6 -10.02 46.29 -7.19
C ALA A 6 -9.33 46.09 -8.54
N GLN A 7 -8.00 46.01 -8.62
CA GLN A 7 -7.27 45.66 -9.85
C GLN A 7 -7.43 44.18 -10.23
N LEU A 8 -7.44 43.25 -9.28
CA LEU A 8 -7.75 41.83 -9.49
C LEU A 8 -9.22 41.60 -9.87
N MET A 9 -10.13 42.39 -9.31
CA MET A 9 -11.57 42.33 -9.63
C MET A 9 -11.92 43.07 -10.94
N SER A 10 -11.15 44.10 -11.33
CA SER A 10 -11.36 44.88 -12.58
C SER A 10 -10.59 44.32 -13.78
N LYS A 11 -9.50 43.60 -13.55
CA LYS A 11 -8.92 42.64 -14.50
C LYS A 11 -9.42 41.26 -14.11
N ARG A 12 -10.69 40.94 -14.39
CA ARG A 12 -10.98 39.53 -14.66
C ARG A 12 -10.17 39.19 -15.91
N PRO A 13 -9.07 38.42 -15.86
CA PRO A 13 -8.72 37.68 -17.06
C PRO A 13 -10.02 37.00 -17.51
N THR A 14 -10.36 37.03 -18.80
CA THR A 14 -11.50 36.21 -19.21
C THR A 14 -11.19 34.79 -18.74
N MET A 15 -12.18 34.01 -18.28
CA MET A 15 -11.89 32.66 -17.77
C MET A 15 -11.09 31.83 -18.80
N ASN A 16 -11.21 32.16 -20.09
CA ASN A 16 -10.45 31.62 -21.22
C ASN A 16 -8.95 32.01 -21.23
N ASP A 17 -8.55 33.14 -20.63
CA ASP A 17 -7.15 33.58 -20.51
C ASP A 17 -6.42 32.86 -19.36
N VAL A 18 -7.15 32.36 -18.34
CA VAL A 18 -6.59 31.58 -17.20
C VAL A 18 -6.66 30.08 -17.45
N TRP A 19 -7.75 29.61 -18.07
CA TRP A 19 -8.02 28.20 -18.32
C TRP A 19 -8.35 27.99 -19.80
N PRO A 20 -7.36 27.72 -20.65
CA PRO A 20 -7.61 27.28 -22.01
C PRO A 20 -8.46 25.99 -22.01
N ASP A 21 -9.32 25.78 -23.02
CA ASP A 21 -10.13 24.56 -23.21
C ASP A 21 -9.32 23.25 -23.11
N LYS A 22 -7.99 23.33 -23.30
CA LYS A 22 -7.04 22.22 -23.21
C LYS A 22 -6.83 21.67 -21.79
N TRP A 23 -7.36 22.30 -20.74
CA TRP A 23 -7.05 21.95 -19.34
C TRP A 23 -8.15 21.12 -18.66
N GLY A 24 -9.21 20.75 -19.38
CA GLY A 24 -10.29 19.90 -18.82
C GLY A 24 -11.10 20.58 -17.71
N VAL A 25 -11.09 21.92 -17.66
CA VAL A 25 -11.89 22.72 -16.72
C VAL A 25 -13.30 22.90 -17.30
N TYR A 26 -14.32 22.51 -16.54
CA TYR A 26 -15.71 22.66 -16.94
C TYR A 26 -16.27 23.94 -16.33
N ILE A 27 -16.58 24.92 -17.19
CA ILE A 27 -17.30 26.13 -16.76
C ILE A 27 -18.78 25.75 -16.64
N LEU A 28 -19.29 25.77 -15.41
CA LEU A 28 -20.69 25.53 -15.13
C LEU A 28 -21.50 26.80 -15.44
N ASP A 29 -22.68 26.65 -16.03
CA ASP A 29 -23.62 27.77 -16.16
C ASP A 29 -24.17 28.18 -14.79
N ASN A 30 -24.77 29.37 -14.69
CA ASN A 30 -25.24 29.94 -13.42
C ASN A 30 -26.29 29.08 -12.68
N GLU A 31 -26.88 28.08 -13.34
CA GLU A 31 -27.86 27.16 -12.76
C GLU A 31 -27.28 25.78 -12.39
N SER A 32 -26.03 25.49 -12.77
CA SER A 32 -25.39 24.20 -12.52
C SER A 32 -24.49 24.25 -11.28
N THR A 33 -24.71 23.32 -10.34
CA THR A 33 -23.85 23.13 -9.17
C THR A 33 -22.84 22.01 -9.42
N ALA A 34 -21.73 21.99 -8.65
CA ALA A 34 -20.78 20.87 -8.69
C ALA A 34 -21.47 19.51 -8.47
N THR A 35 -22.49 19.46 -7.61
CA THR A 35 -23.33 18.27 -7.39
C THR A 35 -24.09 17.87 -8.65
N ARG A 36 -24.76 18.80 -9.35
CA ARG A 36 -25.46 18.49 -10.63
C ARG A 36 -24.48 18.00 -11.71
N PHE A 37 -23.26 18.55 -11.73
CA PHE A 37 -22.20 18.08 -12.62
C PHE A 37 -21.79 16.64 -12.29
N ILE A 38 -21.56 16.33 -11.00
CA ILE A 38 -21.25 14.97 -10.54
C ILE A 38 -22.37 14.00 -10.96
N ASP A 39 -23.64 14.36 -10.75
CA ASP A 39 -24.79 13.53 -11.12
C ASP A 39 -24.84 13.25 -12.64
N LYS A 40 -24.58 14.26 -13.46
CA LYS A 40 -24.48 14.12 -14.91
C LYS A 40 -23.32 13.20 -15.29
N LYS A 41 -22.17 13.37 -14.66
CA LYS A 41 -20.97 12.56 -14.93
C LYS A 41 -21.18 11.10 -14.54
N ILE A 42 -21.84 10.83 -13.41
CA ILE A 42 -22.24 9.47 -13.00
C ILE A 42 -23.12 8.84 -14.07
N LYS A 43 -24.14 9.54 -14.59
CA LYS A 43 -25.02 9.02 -15.66
C LYS A 43 -24.27 8.74 -16.96
N GLU A 44 -23.30 9.58 -17.31
CA GLU A 44 -22.43 9.35 -18.47
C GLU A 44 -21.58 8.08 -18.29
N LEU A 45 -20.95 7.89 -17.13
CA LEU A 45 -20.14 6.71 -16.84
C LEU A 45 -20.98 5.43 -16.76
N ASP A 46 -22.18 5.51 -16.18
CA ASP A 46 -23.17 4.43 -16.17
C ASP A 46 -23.49 3.99 -17.61
N SER A 47 -23.67 4.94 -18.54
CA SER A 47 -23.95 4.62 -19.95
C SER A 47 -22.77 3.94 -20.69
N MET A 48 -21.57 4.01 -20.13
CA MET A 48 -20.34 3.43 -20.67
C MET A 48 -19.93 2.13 -19.95
N ASP A 49 -20.76 1.61 -19.04
CA ASP A 49 -20.42 0.48 -18.16
C ASP A 49 -19.11 0.71 -17.36
N SER A 50 -18.80 1.97 -17.04
CA SER A 50 -17.58 2.33 -16.32
C SER A 50 -17.84 2.41 -14.82
N GLU A 51 -17.08 1.65 -14.05
CA GLU A 51 -17.14 1.62 -12.59
C GLU A 51 -16.00 2.43 -11.94
N GLU A 52 -15.18 3.13 -12.72
CA GLU A 52 -14.00 3.84 -12.22
C GLU A 52 -14.38 5.05 -11.35
N PRO A 53 -13.77 5.22 -10.16
CA PRO A 53 -14.01 6.39 -9.35
C PRO A 53 -13.39 7.63 -10.00
N PHE A 54 -13.94 8.80 -9.67
CA PHE A 54 -13.40 10.08 -10.12
C PHE A 54 -13.47 11.14 -9.02
N GLN A 55 -12.59 12.12 -9.12
CA GLN A 55 -12.58 13.27 -8.22
C GLN A 55 -13.00 14.53 -8.97
N VAL A 56 -13.78 15.39 -8.32
CA VAL A 56 -14.15 16.71 -8.83
C VAL A 56 -13.48 17.77 -7.98
N LEU A 57 -12.64 18.59 -8.60
CA LEU A 57 -12.03 19.78 -8.01
C LEU A 57 -12.94 20.98 -8.25
N ASN A 58 -13.48 21.54 -7.17
CA ASN A 58 -14.25 22.78 -7.19
C ASN A 58 -13.30 23.98 -7.01
N LEU A 59 -12.95 24.62 -8.14
CA LEU A 59 -12.08 25.79 -8.16
C LEU A 59 -12.71 27.03 -7.51
N ASP A 60 -14.04 27.18 -7.53
CA ASP A 60 -14.72 28.29 -6.85
C ASP A 60 -14.49 28.22 -5.34
N THR A 61 -14.57 27.02 -4.76
CA THR A 61 -14.26 26.82 -3.34
C THR A 61 -12.80 27.19 -3.05
N LEU A 62 -11.85 26.77 -3.90
CA LEU A 62 -10.43 27.09 -3.75
C LEU A 62 -10.19 28.62 -3.76
N ILE A 63 -10.79 29.32 -4.73
CA ILE A 63 -10.72 30.78 -4.85
C ILE A 63 -11.34 31.45 -3.62
N GLN A 64 -12.51 30.98 -3.17
CA GLN A 64 -13.17 31.52 -1.97
C GLN A 64 -12.33 31.34 -0.70
N MET A 65 -11.66 30.19 -0.53
CA MET A 65 -10.74 29.98 0.60
C MET A 65 -9.58 30.97 0.53
N HIS A 66 -8.98 31.19 -0.64
CA HIS A 66 -7.92 32.17 -0.81
C HIS A 66 -8.38 33.60 -0.49
N LEU A 67 -9.56 34.02 -0.95
CA LEU A 67 -10.11 35.35 -0.65
C LEU A 67 -10.39 35.53 0.84
N LYS A 68 -10.91 34.49 1.52
CA LYS A 68 -11.10 34.49 2.98
C LYS A 68 -9.78 34.60 3.73
N TRP A 69 -8.74 33.91 3.27
CA TRP A 69 -7.40 34.04 3.83
C TRP A 69 -6.93 35.49 3.82
N LEU A 70 -7.01 36.16 2.66
CA LEU A 70 -6.59 37.56 2.53
C LEU A 70 -7.45 38.54 3.34
N SER A 71 -8.74 38.21 3.59
CA SER A 71 -9.60 39.06 4.42
C SER A 71 -9.29 38.95 5.90
N TYR A 72 -8.99 37.74 6.39
CA TYR A 72 -8.74 37.49 7.81
C TYR A 72 -7.29 37.76 8.21
N LEU A 73 -6.32 37.43 7.34
CA LEU A 73 -4.89 37.58 7.60
C LEU A 73 -4.23 38.48 6.54
N PRO A 74 -4.58 39.77 6.47
CA PRO A 74 -4.14 40.67 5.41
C PRO A 74 -2.62 40.93 5.40
N ARG A 75 -1.94 40.71 6.53
CA ARG A 75 -0.48 40.86 6.69
C ARG A 75 0.30 39.58 6.41
N VAL A 76 -0.38 38.44 6.24
CA VAL A 76 0.25 37.12 6.10
C VAL A 76 0.10 36.62 4.67
N LYS A 77 1.21 36.56 3.94
CA LYS A 77 1.21 36.06 2.57
C LYS A 77 1.12 34.51 2.58
N PRO A 78 0.16 33.90 1.89
CA PRO A 78 0.07 32.44 1.84
C PRO A 78 1.19 31.84 0.98
N PHE A 79 1.83 30.80 1.50
CA PHE A 79 2.74 29.91 0.78
C PHE A 79 2.15 28.50 0.79
N TYR A 80 1.65 28.06 -0.35
CA TYR A 80 0.96 26.78 -0.45
C TYR A 80 1.96 25.62 -0.33
N ALA A 81 1.79 24.79 0.69
CA ALA A 81 2.53 23.55 0.85
C ALA A 81 2.13 22.54 -0.23
N VAL A 82 2.97 22.38 -1.25
CA VAL A 82 2.69 21.55 -2.45
C VAL A 82 2.42 20.09 -2.08
N LYS A 83 2.98 19.63 -0.95
CA LYS A 83 2.73 18.29 -0.38
C LYS A 83 1.25 18.00 -0.09
N CYS A 84 0.42 19.02 0.13
CA CYS A 84 -1.00 18.85 0.41
C CYS A 84 -1.79 18.42 -0.83
N ASN A 85 -1.49 18.98 -2.01
CA ASN A 85 -2.03 18.55 -3.29
C ASN A 85 -1.20 19.17 -4.44
N SER A 86 -0.50 18.34 -5.21
CA SER A 86 0.36 18.79 -6.31
C SER A 86 -0.35 18.82 -7.68
N THR A 87 -1.69 18.70 -7.71
CA THR A 87 -2.45 18.74 -8.96
C THR A 87 -2.18 20.05 -9.70
N GLU A 88 -1.79 19.95 -10.97
CA GLU A 88 -1.38 21.09 -11.79
C GLU A 88 -2.42 22.23 -11.77
N THR A 89 -3.72 21.91 -11.87
CA THR A 89 -4.80 22.90 -11.84
C THR A 89 -4.87 23.68 -10.51
N VAL A 90 -4.61 23.02 -9.37
CA VAL A 90 -4.55 23.68 -8.05
C VAL A 90 -3.37 24.66 -8.02
N LEU A 91 -2.18 24.19 -8.38
CA LEU A 91 -0.95 24.99 -8.37
C LEU A 91 -1.08 26.22 -9.28
N ARG A 92 -1.59 26.05 -10.50
CA ARG A 92 -1.79 27.15 -11.45
C ARG A 92 -2.81 28.16 -10.95
N THR A 93 -3.91 27.69 -10.36
CA THR A 93 -4.96 28.58 -9.81
C THR A 93 -4.40 29.41 -8.65
N LEU A 94 -3.71 28.78 -7.69
CA LEU A 94 -3.10 29.48 -6.56
C LEU A 94 -1.99 30.45 -6.99
N ASN A 95 -1.20 30.08 -8.01
CA ASN A 95 -0.20 30.97 -8.60
C ASN A 95 -0.86 32.21 -9.24
N ALA A 96 -1.95 32.02 -9.99
CA ALA A 96 -2.71 33.12 -10.58
C ALA A 96 -3.32 34.06 -9.51
N LEU A 97 -3.64 33.52 -8.33
CA LEU A 97 -4.09 34.28 -7.17
C LEU A 97 -2.95 34.96 -6.39
N GLY A 98 -1.68 34.76 -6.77
CA GLY A 98 -0.51 35.39 -6.15
C GLY A 98 0.05 34.66 -4.91
N THR A 99 -0.33 33.39 -4.71
CA THR A 99 0.15 32.52 -3.63
C THR A 99 1.61 32.09 -3.89
N GLY A 100 2.45 32.06 -2.85
CA GLY A 100 3.79 31.44 -2.90
C GLY A 100 3.71 29.91 -2.82
N PHE A 101 4.83 29.18 -2.95
CA PHE A 101 4.84 27.72 -2.82
C PHE A 101 5.94 27.24 -1.89
N ASP A 102 5.57 26.38 -0.93
CA ASP A 102 6.49 25.62 -0.09
C ASP A 102 6.73 24.24 -0.73
N CYS A 103 8.00 23.92 -0.97
CA CYS A 103 8.45 22.76 -1.75
C CYS A 103 9.58 22.01 -1.03
N ALA A 104 9.36 20.71 -0.78
CA ALA A 104 10.33 19.83 -0.13
C ALA A 104 11.47 19.34 -1.04
N SER A 105 11.36 19.51 -2.37
CA SER A 105 12.35 19.02 -3.34
C SER A 105 12.77 20.08 -4.37
N LYS A 106 14.06 20.05 -4.73
CA LYS A 106 14.82 21.09 -5.47
C LYS A 106 14.31 21.39 -6.89
N LYS A 107 13.38 20.60 -7.42
CA LYS A 107 12.82 20.81 -8.76
C LYS A 107 11.99 22.10 -8.89
N LEU A 108 11.79 22.85 -7.80
CA LEU A 108 10.73 23.84 -7.67
C LEU A 108 11.12 25.27 -7.21
N LEU A 109 12.40 25.69 -7.26
CA LEU A 109 12.88 27.09 -7.49
C LEU A 109 14.18 27.41 -6.74
N GLY A 110 14.96 28.35 -7.32
CA GLY A 110 16.07 29.04 -6.68
C GLY A 110 15.78 30.53 -6.52
N PHE A 111 15.60 30.99 -5.28
CA PHE A 111 15.67 32.40 -4.84
C PHE A 111 15.96 32.46 -3.33
N GLN A 112 16.66 33.52 -2.88
CA GLN A 112 16.93 33.82 -1.46
C GLN A 112 16.13 35.05 -1.01
N PHE A 113 15.46 34.97 0.15
CA PHE A 113 14.84 36.10 0.85
C PHE A 113 14.94 35.90 2.37
N SER A 114 14.92 37.01 3.12
CA SER A 114 14.73 37.04 4.57
C SER A 114 13.22 37.04 4.90
N LEU A 115 12.70 35.93 5.44
CA LEU A 115 11.27 35.66 5.65
C LEU A 115 11.01 35.20 7.10
N LEU A 116 9.86 35.60 7.67
CA LEU A 116 9.32 35.03 8.90
C LEU A 116 8.17 34.07 8.55
N ASP A 117 8.38 32.78 8.78
CA ASP A 117 7.36 31.73 8.62
C ASP A 117 6.73 31.41 9.98
N ILE A 118 5.40 31.55 10.06
CA ILE A 118 4.63 31.22 11.28
C ILE A 118 4.15 29.76 11.30
N GLY A 119 4.53 28.95 10.31
CA GLY A 119 4.21 27.53 10.20
C GLY A 119 2.85 27.23 9.56
N GLY A 120 2.57 25.93 9.40
CA GLY A 120 1.32 25.39 8.86
C GLY A 120 0.41 24.76 9.93
N GLY A 121 -0.79 24.32 9.53
CA GLY A 121 -1.76 23.66 10.41
C GLY A 121 -3.20 24.22 10.35
N PHE A 122 -3.44 25.20 9.49
CA PHE A 122 -4.78 25.76 9.27
C PHE A 122 -5.73 24.71 8.68
N SER A 123 -6.83 24.44 9.39
CA SER A 123 -7.79 23.39 9.09
C SER A 123 -9.13 23.95 8.56
N GLY A 124 -9.87 23.10 7.84
CA GLY A 124 -11.22 23.39 7.34
C GLY A 124 -12.32 23.29 8.40
N LYS A 125 -13.57 23.13 7.95
CA LYS A 125 -14.83 23.25 8.71
C LYS A 125 -14.97 22.46 10.03
N ASP A 126 -14.14 21.44 10.28
CA ASP A 126 -14.36 20.45 11.35
C ASP A 126 -13.30 20.49 12.47
N PHE A 127 -12.58 21.59 12.61
CA PHE A 127 -11.67 21.81 13.74
C PHE A 127 -12.30 22.72 14.80
N PRO A 128 -11.92 22.57 16.09
CA PRO A 128 -12.51 23.34 17.20
C PRO A 128 -12.29 24.86 17.12
N VAL A 129 -11.45 25.35 16.19
CA VAL A 129 -11.12 26.77 16.02
C VAL A 129 -11.17 27.14 14.54
N THR A 130 -11.93 28.18 14.22
CA THR A 130 -12.11 28.72 12.86
C THR A 130 -10.94 29.60 12.44
N LEU A 131 -10.75 29.81 11.12
CA LEU A 131 -9.76 30.78 10.61
C LEU A 131 -9.98 32.18 11.19
N GLN A 132 -11.23 32.58 11.42
CA GLN A 132 -11.57 33.87 12.01
C GLN A 132 -10.98 33.99 13.42
N GLU A 133 -11.24 33.02 14.30
CA GLU A 133 -10.71 33.01 15.67
C GLU A 133 -9.17 32.95 15.69
N PHE A 134 -8.57 32.15 14.81
CA PHE A 134 -7.10 32.15 14.64
C PHE A 134 -6.55 33.50 14.20
N SER A 135 -7.27 34.19 13.31
CA SER A 135 -6.79 35.46 12.77
C SER A 135 -6.74 36.58 13.80
N GLU A 136 -7.65 36.59 14.78
CA GLU A 136 -7.65 37.58 15.85
C GLU A 136 -6.38 37.47 16.70
N VAL A 137 -6.00 36.24 17.07
CA VAL A 137 -4.79 35.96 17.85
C VAL A 137 -3.53 36.30 17.04
N ILE A 138 -3.45 35.83 15.79
CA ILE A 138 -2.28 36.04 14.94
C ILE A 138 -2.09 37.52 14.64
N ASN A 139 -3.14 38.23 14.23
CA ASN A 139 -3.03 39.67 13.93
C ASN A 139 -2.61 40.45 15.18
N GLY A 140 -3.18 40.14 16.36
CA GLY A 140 -2.76 40.77 17.62
C GLY A 140 -1.28 40.54 17.93
N ALA A 141 -0.78 39.31 17.78
CA ALA A 141 0.64 38.99 17.97
C ALA A 141 1.53 39.67 16.92
N LEU A 142 1.11 39.75 15.66
CA LEU A 142 1.86 40.44 14.62
C LEU A 142 1.90 41.95 14.84
N ASP A 143 0.85 42.55 15.39
CA ASP A 143 0.83 43.98 15.73
C ASP A 143 1.73 44.28 16.93
N GLU A 144 1.78 43.39 17.92
CA GLU A 144 2.62 43.54 19.12
C GLU A 144 4.10 43.29 18.86
N TYR A 145 4.45 42.16 18.23
CA TYR A 145 5.84 41.69 18.13
C TYR A 145 6.50 42.02 16.80
N PHE A 146 5.73 42.22 15.73
CA PHE A 146 6.24 42.44 14.38
C PHE A 146 5.49 43.59 13.67
N PRO A 147 5.49 44.82 14.20
CA PRO A 147 4.71 45.93 13.65
C PRO A 147 5.12 46.25 12.19
N PHE A 148 4.27 46.95 11.43
CA PHE A 148 4.48 47.20 10.00
C PHE A 148 5.84 47.85 9.68
N GLU A 149 6.32 48.69 10.58
CA GLU A 149 7.58 49.43 10.50
C GLU A 149 8.80 48.51 10.62
N SER A 150 8.64 47.28 11.11
CA SER A 150 9.73 46.30 11.21
C SER A 150 10.27 45.86 9.85
N GLY A 151 9.50 46.06 8.77
CA GLY A 151 9.86 45.61 7.43
C GLY A 151 9.86 44.08 7.25
N VAL A 152 9.41 43.33 8.26
CA VAL A 152 9.35 41.86 8.22
C VAL A 152 8.19 41.40 7.35
N GLN A 153 8.49 40.56 6.36
CA GLN A 153 7.47 39.86 5.58
C GLN A 153 7.03 38.58 6.31
N VAL A 154 5.73 38.47 6.56
CA VAL A 154 5.13 37.32 7.24
C VAL A 154 4.51 36.38 6.21
N ILE A 155 4.83 35.10 6.32
CA ILE A 155 4.27 34.03 5.48
C ILE A 155 3.68 32.93 6.36
N ALA A 156 2.76 32.14 5.81
CA ALA A 156 2.26 30.93 6.46
C ALA A 156 1.89 29.86 5.42
N GLU A 157 1.73 28.62 5.89
CA GLU A 157 1.48 27.44 5.04
C GLU A 157 0.03 26.89 5.13
N PRO A 158 -0.97 27.51 4.45
CA PRO A 158 -2.38 27.09 4.54
C PRO A 158 -2.74 25.93 3.60
N GLY A 159 -1.85 24.93 3.46
CA GLY A 159 -2.00 23.85 2.50
C GLY A 159 -3.34 23.10 2.65
N ARG A 160 -3.62 22.60 3.87
CA ARG A 160 -4.84 21.84 4.20
C ARG A 160 -6.11 22.70 4.10
N TYR A 161 -6.08 23.92 4.65
CA TYR A 161 -7.15 24.91 4.57
C TYR A 161 -7.65 25.15 3.13
N TYR A 162 -6.73 25.19 2.16
CA TYR A 162 -7.10 25.38 0.77
C TYR A 162 -7.76 24.18 0.11
N VAL A 163 -7.33 22.94 0.41
CA VAL A 163 -7.75 21.79 -0.41
C VAL A 163 -8.80 20.87 0.21
N ASP A 164 -8.93 20.83 1.54
CA ASP A 164 -9.80 19.87 2.25
C ASP A 164 -11.25 19.89 1.76
N SER A 165 -11.82 21.07 1.50
CA SER A 165 -13.21 21.22 1.05
C SER A 165 -13.37 21.39 -0.46
N THR A 166 -12.29 21.29 -1.23
CA THR A 166 -12.31 21.57 -2.68
C THR A 166 -12.52 20.32 -3.52
N PHE A 167 -12.22 19.14 -2.99
CA PHE A 167 -12.35 17.88 -3.70
C PHE A 167 -13.59 17.13 -3.25
N THR A 168 -14.32 16.57 -4.22
CA THR A 168 -15.36 15.57 -3.97
C THR A 168 -14.98 14.28 -4.68
N LEU A 169 -14.92 13.17 -3.93
CA LEU A 169 -14.70 11.84 -4.49
C LEU A 169 -16.04 11.17 -4.77
N ALA A 170 -16.26 10.77 -6.02
CA ALA A 170 -17.35 9.88 -6.41
C ALA A 170 -16.77 8.47 -6.65
N ALA A 171 -17.33 7.47 -5.96
CA ALA A 171 -16.91 6.08 -6.08
C ALA A 171 -18.13 5.15 -6.07
N ASN A 172 -18.04 4.06 -6.84
CA ASN A 172 -19.10 3.06 -6.90
C ASN A 172 -18.98 2.07 -5.75
N VAL A 173 -20.14 1.64 -5.24
CA VAL A 173 -20.24 0.44 -4.40
C VAL A 173 -20.16 -0.78 -5.32
N ILE A 174 -19.07 -1.52 -5.25
CA ILE A 174 -18.82 -2.69 -6.13
C ILE A 174 -19.24 -4.02 -5.48
N ALA A 175 -19.42 -4.04 -4.16
CA ALA A 175 -19.97 -5.17 -3.43
C ALA A 175 -20.52 -4.71 -2.07
N LYS A 176 -21.44 -5.49 -1.50
CA LYS A 176 -21.85 -5.39 -0.11
C LYS A 176 -21.85 -6.74 0.57
N ARG A 177 -21.57 -6.77 1.87
CA ARG A 177 -21.60 -7.99 2.70
C ARG A 177 -22.37 -7.71 3.99
N VAL A 178 -23.25 -8.61 4.38
CA VAL A 178 -23.93 -8.56 5.68
C VAL A 178 -23.22 -9.55 6.60
N ILE A 179 -22.70 -9.08 7.73
CA ILE A 179 -22.14 -9.90 8.80
C ILE A 179 -23.14 -9.92 9.94
N MET A 180 -23.39 -11.10 10.51
CA MET A 180 -24.06 -11.22 11.80
C MET A 180 -22.98 -11.27 12.88
N GLU A 181 -22.92 -10.24 13.73
CA GLU A 181 -22.04 -10.27 14.90
C GLU A 181 -22.76 -10.95 16.06
N ASP A 182 -22.21 -12.08 16.51
CA ASP A 182 -22.59 -12.70 17.79
C ASP A 182 -21.79 -11.99 18.90
N MET A 183 -22.21 -10.79 19.31
CA MET A 183 -21.68 -10.12 20.49
C MET A 183 -22.22 -10.83 21.74
N ARG A 184 -21.67 -12.01 22.06
CA ARG A 184 -21.86 -12.61 23.38
C ARG A 184 -20.94 -11.93 24.37
N THR A 185 -21.35 -10.77 24.87
CA THR A 185 -20.92 -10.33 26.20
C THR A 185 -21.59 -11.25 27.22
N GLU A 186 -20.81 -11.81 28.16
CA GLU A 186 -21.35 -12.65 29.24
C GLU A 186 -22.43 -11.86 30.00
N GLY A 187 -23.70 -12.20 29.78
CA GLY A 187 -24.82 -11.76 30.62
C GLY A 187 -26.00 -11.08 29.93
N GLU A 188 -25.92 -10.66 28.67
CA GLU A 188 -27.03 -9.94 28.01
C GLU A 188 -27.64 -10.72 26.84
N LYS A 189 -28.97 -10.91 26.90
CA LYS A 189 -29.78 -11.46 25.81
C LYS A 189 -30.17 -10.33 24.84
N GLU A 190 -29.24 -9.87 24.01
CA GLU A 190 -29.61 -9.08 22.83
C GLU A 190 -29.51 -9.91 21.55
N SER A 191 -30.42 -9.64 20.62
CA SER A 191 -30.45 -10.25 19.29
C SER A 191 -29.20 -9.85 18.49
N PRO A 192 -28.64 -10.73 17.63
CA PRO A 192 -27.45 -10.40 16.86
C PRO A 192 -27.67 -9.15 16.00
N GLU A 193 -26.82 -8.13 16.19
CA GLU A 193 -26.81 -6.95 15.32
C GLU A 193 -26.26 -7.33 13.94
N LYS A 194 -26.89 -6.79 12.90
CA LYS A 194 -26.45 -6.97 11.52
C LYS A 194 -25.54 -5.81 11.13
N LEU A 195 -24.28 -6.13 10.83
CA LEU A 195 -23.30 -5.19 10.31
C LEU A 195 -23.32 -5.24 8.78
N MET A 196 -23.43 -4.08 8.12
CA MET A 196 -23.37 -3.99 6.66
C MET A 196 -22.02 -3.41 6.21
N MET A 197 -21.29 -4.15 5.38
CA MET A 197 -20.01 -3.74 4.83
C MET A 197 -20.15 -3.36 3.36
N TYR A 198 -19.62 -2.20 2.98
CA TYR A 198 -19.58 -1.72 1.60
C TYR A 198 -18.16 -1.72 1.05
N TYR A 199 -18.00 -2.20 -0.18
CA TYR A 199 -16.73 -2.16 -0.92
C TYR A 199 -16.80 -1.08 -1.99
N LEU A 200 -15.84 -0.16 -2.00
CA LEU A 200 -15.78 0.93 -2.99
C LEU A 200 -14.80 0.63 -4.12
N SER A 201 -15.06 1.18 -5.31
CA SER A 201 -14.16 1.13 -6.48
C SER A 201 -12.91 2.02 -6.29
N GLY A 202 -11.72 1.48 -6.59
CA GLY A 202 -10.44 2.21 -6.74
C GLY A 202 -9.57 2.34 -5.48
N VAL A 203 -8.33 2.81 -5.65
CA VAL A 203 -7.32 2.90 -4.58
C VAL A 203 -7.20 4.33 -4.09
N PHE A 204 -7.45 4.56 -2.80
CA PHE A 204 -7.37 5.89 -2.19
C PHE A 204 -6.09 6.04 -1.37
N GLY A 205 -4.96 6.21 -2.07
CA GLY A 205 -3.67 6.47 -1.45
C GLY A 205 -3.67 7.81 -0.74
N SER A 206 -3.63 7.77 0.61
CA SER A 206 -3.61 8.86 1.59
C SER A 206 -4.80 8.94 2.56
N LEU A 207 -5.87 8.14 2.38
CA LEU A 207 -7.03 8.15 3.30
C LEU A 207 -6.77 7.45 4.67
N ASN A 208 -5.53 7.06 4.96
CA ASN A 208 -5.16 6.43 6.23
C ASN A 208 -5.40 7.33 7.46
N SER A 209 -5.43 8.66 7.29
CA SER A 209 -5.76 9.60 8.37
C SER A 209 -7.25 9.94 8.48
N VAL A 210 -8.07 9.60 7.48
CA VAL A 210 -9.43 10.15 7.33
C VAL A 210 -10.54 9.11 7.62
N LEU A 211 -10.23 7.80 7.64
CA LEU A 211 -11.22 6.75 7.90
C LEU A 211 -11.15 6.14 9.32
N LYS A 212 -10.63 6.86 10.32
CA LYS A 212 -11.00 6.57 11.70
C LYS A 212 -12.42 7.08 11.91
N PHE A 213 -13.42 6.27 11.56
CA PHE A 213 -14.80 6.43 12.02
C PHE A 213 -14.85 6.18 13.54
N THR A 214 -14.27 7.11 14.29
CA THR A 214 -14.71 7.39 15.65
C THR A 214 -16.00 8.21 15.52
N ASP A 215 -16.86 8.24 16.54
CA ASP A 215 -18.17 8.93 16.58
C ASP A 215 -18.14 10.46 16.27
N LYS A 216 -17.04 10.99 15.72
CA LYS A 216 -16.83 12.37 15.32
C LYS A 216 -16.60 12.47 13.80
N ASN A 217 -17.69 12.53 13.05
CA ASN A 217 -17.97 13.40 11.87
C ASN A 217 -16.89 13.88 10.87
N GLU A 218 -15.68 13.33 10.75
CA GLU A 218 -14.68 13.95 9.84
C GLU A 218 -14.96 13.76 8.33
N VAL A 219 -15.71 12.72 7.91
CA VAL A 219 -16.24 12.58 6.54
C VAL A 219 -17.60 11.88 6.58
N THR A 220 -18.68 12.58 6.20
CA THR A 220 -19.99 11.95 6.00
C THR A 220 -20.18 11.58 4.52
N PRO A 221 -20.06 10.31 4.13
CA PRO A 221 -20.43 9.90 2.78
C PRO A 221 -21.94 10.09 2.60
N TYR A 222 -22.34 10.74 1.50
CA TYR A 222 -23.72 10.78 1.05
C TYR A 222 -23.93 9.70 -0.01
N LEU A 223 -24.81 8.74 0.27
CA LEU A 223 -25.20 7.72 -0.69
C LEU A 223 -26.11 8.34 -1.76
N HIS A 224 -25.60 8.46 -2.98
CA HIS A 224 -26.33 9.11 -4.08
C HIS A 224 -27.59 8.33 -4.54
N ARG A 225 -27.60 7.00 -4.39
CA ARG A 225 -28.77 6.14 -4.59
C ARG A 225 -28.91 5.17 -3.41
N ALA A 226 -30.00 5.29 -2.65
CA ALA A 226 -30.39 4.26 -1.69
C ALA A 226 -30.76 2.99 -2.45
N VAL A 227 -30.08 1.88 -2.15
CA VAL A 227 -30.51 0.55 -2.55
C VAL A 227 -31.46 0.09 -1.45
N ASP A 228 -32.77 0.24 -1.68
CA ASP A 228 -33.87 -0.13 -0.79
C ASP A 228 -34.11 0.71 0.49
N ASN A 229 -35.40 0.96 0.76
CA ASN A 229 -35.89 1.70 1.93
C ASN A 229 -35.75 0.95 3.27
N ASP A 230 -35.35 -0.32 3.25
CA ASP A 230 -35.20 -1.16 4.45
C ASP A 230 -33.83 -1.04 5.13
N GLU A 231 -32.87 -0.30 4.56
CA GLU A 231 -31.49 -0.21 5.07
C GLU A 231 -31.30 0.77 6.26
N LYS A 232 -32.37 1.39 6.77
CA LYS A 232 -32.33 2.33 7.91
C LYS A 232 -32.03 1.70 9.29
N ARG A 233 -31.80 0.38 9.38
CA ARG A 233 -31.61 -0.35 10.65
C ARG A 233 -30.22 -0.96 10.86
N TYR A 234 -29.22 -0.61 10.06
CA TYR A 234 -27.91 -1.29 10.08
C TYR A 234 -26.76 -0.35 10.45
N ARG A 235 -25.84 -0.84 11.30
CA ARG A 235 -24.51 -0.24 11.47
C ARG A 235 -23.69 -0.55 10.22
N SER A 236 -23.01 0.45 9.64
CA SER A 236 -22.32 0.31 8.35
C SER A 236 -20.82 0.59 8.44
N VAL A 237 -20.00 -0.18 7.71
CA VAL A 237 -18.54 0.01 7.59
C VAL A 237 -18.12 0.03 6.12
N ILE A 238 -17.23 0.95 5.74
CA ILE A 238 -16.77 1.13 4.35
C ILE A 238 -15.30 0.70 4.23
N TRP A 239 -15.01 -0.19 3.27
CA TRP A 239 -13.64 -0.65 2.97
C TRP A 239 -13.24 -0.29 1.54
N GLY A 240 -12.01 0.22 1.36
CA GLY A 240 -11.36 0.29 0.06
C GLY A 240 -10.73 -1.04 -0.37
N PRO A 241 -10.44 -1.24 -1.67
CA PRO A 241 -9.84 -2.46 -2.23
C PRO A 241 -8.52 -2.85 -1.55
N THR A 242 -7.71 -1.88 -1.15
CA THR A 242 -6.38 -2.08 -0.55
C THR A 242 -6.30 -1.84 0.95
N CYS A 243 -7.41 -1.50 1.62
CA CYS A 243 -7.41 -1.19 3.04
C CYS A 243 -7.11 -2.45 3.87
N HIS A 244 -6.00 -2.40 4.61
CA HIS A 244 -5.60 -3.31 5.68
C HIS A 244 -5.30 -2.44 6.90
N ASN A 245 -6.26 -2.26 7.81
CA ASN A 245 -5.97 -1.59 9.07
C ASN A 245 -6.96 -2.01 10.17
N ILE A 246 -6.45 -2.48 11.31
CA ILE A 246 -7.08 -2.39 12.63
C ILE A 246 -5.95 -2.23 13.66
N ASP A 247 -5.98 -1.13 14.42
CA ASP A 247 -5.16 -0.89 15.62
C ASP A 247 -5.74 -1.64 16.84
N LYS A 248 -4.86 -2.24 17.67
CA LYS A 248 -4.94 -2.16 19.15
C LYS A 248 -3.59 -2.50 19.80
N ILE A 249 -3.22 -1.63 20.74
CA ILE A 249 -2.04 -1.61 21.65
C ILE A 249 -2.25 -2.59 22.83
N VAL A 250 -1.20 -3.27 23.32
CA VAL A 250 -0.77 -3.42 24.75
C VAL A 250 0.39 -4.44 24.91
N ASP A 251 1.51 -3.92 25.44
CA ASP A 251 2.57 -4.42 26.35
C ASP A 251 3.33 -5.77 26.24
N ASN A 252 4.66 -5.57 26.11
CA ASN A 252 5.81 -6.17 26.82
C ASN A 252 5.90 -7.69 27.06
N TYR A 253 6.87 -8.34 26.39
CA TYR A 253 7.80 -9.31 27.02
C TYR A 253 9.17 -9.33 26.32
N LEU A 254 10.20 -9.71 27.09
CA LEU A 254 11.65 -9.64 26.82
C LEU A 254 12.27 -11.07 26.68
N ILE A 255 13.53 -11.11 26.18
CA ILE A 255 14.61 -12.15 26.30
C ILE A 255 14.61 -13.35 25.29
N PRO A 256 15.74 -14.05 24.97
CA PRO A 256 16.94 -13.68 24.17
C PRO A 256 17.32 -14.65 22.99
N SER A 257 18.33 -14.20 22.25
CA SER A 257 19.21 -14.80 21.22
C SER A 257 19.98 -16.11 21.57
N TYR A 258 20.30 -16.96 20.58
CA TYR A 258 21.67 -17.40 20.16
C TYR A 258 21.67 -18.46 19.01
N MET A 259 22.55 -18.23 18.01
CA MET A 259 23.44 -19.08 17.15
C MET A 259 23.20 -20.61 16.94
N LEU A 260 23.75 -21.31 15.93
CA LEU A 260 24.19 -21.17 14.52
C LEU A 260 24.62 -22.62 14.09
N GLU A 261 24.71 -22.89 12.77
CA GLU A 261 25.56 -23.90 12.07
C GLU A 261 25.09 -25.33 11.64
N THR A 262 25.04 -25.47 10.29
CA THR A 262 25.45 -26.59 9.40
C THR A 262 24.58 -27.87 9.31
N GLY A 263 24.39 -28.53 8.15
CA GLY A 263 25.01 -28.40 6.84
C GLY A 263 24.37 -29.31 5.77
N PHE A 264 24.88 -29.13 4.55
CA PHE A 264 24.52 -29.68 3.23
C PHE A 264 24.44 -31.21 3.10
N LEU A 265 23.51 -31.72 2.26
CA LEU A 265 23.78 -32.36 0.94
C LEU A 265 22.47 -32.97 0.38
N LEU A 266 22.12 -32.68 -0.88
CA LEU A 266 21.62 -33.61 -1.92
C LEU A 266 20.92 -32.82 -3.05
N THR A 267 21.62 -32.56 -4.14
CA THR A 267 21.04 -32.01 -5.40
C THR A 267 21.74 -32.66 -6.59
N THR A 268 21.20 -33.76 -7.12
CA THR A 268 21.82 -34.40 -8.29
C THR A 268 20.88 -35.10 -9.28
N THR A 269 19.60 -34.69 -9.44
CA THR A 269 18.72 -35.43 -10.38
C THR A 269 17.87 -34.60 -11.35
N ILE A 270 17.90 -33.26 -11.36
CA ILE A 270 17.02 -32.44 -12.24
C ILE A 270 17.81 -31.59 -13.25
N MET A 271 18.70 -32.19 -14.04
CA MET A 271 19.44 -31.43 -15.08
C MET A 271 19.68 -32.24 -16.36
N SER A 272 18.65 -32.45 -17.18
CA SER A 272 18.84 -33.10 -18.50
C SER A 272 18.41 -32.31 -19.74
N LYS A 273 17.86 -31.08 -19.64
CA LYS A 273 17.74 -30.16 -20.79
C LYS A 273 17.72 -28.69 -20.32
N ARG A 274 18.84 -27.95 -20.45
CA ARG A 274 18.91 -26.52 -20.12
C ARG A 274 18.71 -25.64 -21.37
N PRO A 275 17.73 -24.74 -21.43
CA PRO A 275 17.86 -23.52 -22.25
C PRO A 275 19.07 -22.72 -21.77
N THR A 276 19.74 -21.99 -22.66
CA THR A 276 20.86 -21.12 -22.26
C THR A 276 20.31 -19.87 -21.56
N MET A 277 21.06 -19.26 -20.64
CA MET A 277 20.60 -18.02 -19.97
C MET A 277 20.32 -16.88 -20.96
N ASN A 278 20.95 -16.86 -22.13
CA ASN A 278 20.63 -15.90 -23.19
C ASN A 278 19.26 -16.15 -23.84
N ASP A 279 18.76 -17.39 -23.79
CA ASP A 279 17.38 -17.71 -24.19
C ASP A 279 16.36 -17.26 -23.14
N VAL A 280 16.79 -17.16 -21.86
CA VAL A 280 15.95 -16.77 -20.71
C VAL A 280 16.00 -15.27 -20.45
N TRP A 281 17.14 -14.59 -20.66
CA TRP A 281 17.34 -13.16 -20.44
C TRP A 281 18.14 -12.53 -21.60
N PRO A 282 17.49 -12.10 -22.69
CA PRO A 282 18.17 -11.34 -23.73
C PRO A 282 18.70 -10.00 -23.17
N ASP A 283 19.83 -9.50 -23.68
CA ASP A 283 20.50 -8.26 -23.25
C ASP A 283 19.58 -7.03 -23.11
N LYS A 284 18.45 -7.03 -23.84
CA LYS A 284 17.42 -5.99 -23.81
C LYS A 284 16.63 -5.91 -22.49
N TRP A 285 16.83 -6.81 -21.52
CA TRP A 285 16.04 -6.89 -20.28
C TRP A 285 16.72 -6.27 -19.06
N GLY A 286 17.91 -5.67 -19.20
CA GLY A 286 18.54 -4.90 -18.13
C GLY A 286 18.95 -5.74 -16.91
N VAL A 287 19.21 -7.03 -17.11
CA VAL A 287 19.76 -7.94 -16.09
C VAL A 287 21.27 -7.99 -16.23
N TYR A 288 21.98 -7.69 -15.15
CA TYR A 288 23.44 -7.74 -15.09
C TYR A 288 23.87 -9.17 -14.74
N ILE A 289 24.54 -9.84 -15.68
CA ILE A 289 25.07 -11.17 -15.45
C ILE A 289 26.38 -11.07 -14.68
N LEU A 290 26.40 -11.71 -13.53
CA LEU A 290 27.52 -11.80 -12.62
C LEU A 290 28.36 -13.05 -12.92
N ASP A 291 29.67 -12.94 -12.81
CA ASP A 291 30.59 -14.08 -12.84
C ASP A 291 31.04 -14.46 -11.42
N ASN A 292 31.87 -15.51 -11.28
CA ASN A 292 32.32 -15.99 -9.97
C ASN A 292 33.11 -14.94 -9.16
N GLU A 293 33.59 -13.87 -9.80
CA GLU A 293 34.31 -12.78 -9.14
C GLU A 293 33.39 -11.59 -8.82
N ASN A 294 32.15 -11.56 -9.28
CA ASN A 294 31.22 -10.45 -9.05
C ASN A 294 30.02 -10.93 -8.23
N THR A 295 29.92 -10.53 -6.95
CA THR A 295 28.73 -10.79 -6.14
C THR A 295 27.74 -9.63 -6.23
N ALA A 296 26.49 -9.84 -5.79
CA ALA A 296 25.51 -8.75 -5.66
C ALA A 296 26.05 -7.60 -4.77
N THR A 297 26.77 -7.92 -3.71
CA THR A 297 27.47 -6.93 -2.87
C THR A 297 28.51 -6.15 -3.68
N ARG A 298 29.41 -6.81 -4.43
CA ARG A 298 30.39 -6.11 -5.27
C ARG A 298 29.73 -5.22 -6.34
N PHE A 299 28.58 -5.62 -6.86
CA PHE A 299 27.78 -4.79 -7.76
C PHE A 299 27.27 -3.52 -7.06
N ILE A 300 26.74 -3.64 -5.84
CA ILE A 300 26.34 -2.51 -4.99
C ILE A 300 27.54 -1.57 -4.78
N ASP A 301 28.70 -2.11 -4.39
CA ASP A 301 29.91 -1.31 -4.16
C ASP A 301 30.34 -0.53 -5.42
N LYS A 302 30.30 -1.19 -6.58
CA LYS A 302 30.62 -0.56 -7.87
C LYS A 302 29.63 0.55 -8.19
N LYS A 303 28.34 0.32 -7.93
CA LYS A 303 27.30 1.30 -8.24
C LYS A 303 27.34 2.51 -7.32
N ILE A 304 27.63 2.30 -6.03
CA ILE A 304 27.89 3.39 -5.08
C ILE A 304 29.06 4.25 -5.56
N LYS A 305 30.20 3.65 -5.93
CA LYS A 305 31.36 4.38 -6.45
C LYS A 305 31.04 5.18 -7.73
N GLU A 306 30.21 4.63 -8.60
CA GLU A 306 29.74 5.33 -9.81
C GLU A 306 28.91 6.57 -9.44
N LEU A 307 27.93 6.43 -8.54
CA LEU A 307 27.07 7.53 -8.11
C LEU A 307 27.86 8.60 -7.34
N ASP A 308 28.77 8.20 -6.46
CA ASP A 308 29.67 9.11 -5.73
C ASP A 308 30.53 9.92 -6.72
N SER A 309 31.04 9.30 -7.80
CA SER A 309 31.82 10.00 -8.82
C SER A 309 31.01 11.02 -9.64
N MET A 310 29.69 10.93 -9.57
CA MET A 310 28.73 11.82 -10.23
C MET A 310 28.10 12.81 -9.24
N ASP A 311 28.56 12.87 -7.99
CA ASP A 311 27.95 13.62 -6.90
C ASP A 311 26.43 13.36 -6.78
N SER A 312 26.02 12.10 -6.95
CA SER A 312 24.62 11.68 -6.95
C SER A 312 24.25 10.93 -5.67
N GLU A 313 23.18 11.38 -5.03
CA GLU A 313 22.63 10.82 -3.78
C GLU A 313 21.38 9.95 -4.03
N GLU A 314 21.06 9.65 -5.30
CA GLU A 314 19.83 8.95 -5.67
C GLU A 314 19.82 7.51 -5.11
N PRO A 315 18.78 7.09 -4.36
CA PRO A 315 18.70 5.76 -3.81
C PRO A 315 18.45 4.73 -4.92
N PHE A 316 18.95 3.51 -4.72
CA PHE A 316 18.73 2.42 -5.66
C PHE A 316 18.53 1.08 -4.95
N GLN A 317 17.87 0.15 -5.62
CA GLN A 317 17.67 -1.21 -5.17
C GLN A 317 18.41 -2.18 -6.08
N VAL A 318 18.90 -3.27 -5.49
CA VAL A 318 19.43 -4.41 -6.23
C VAL A 318 18.51 -5.60 -6.03
N LEU A 319 17.96 -6.10 -7.13
CA LEU A 319 17.20 -7.34 -7.21
C LEU A 319 18.15 -8.50 -7.50
N ASN A 320 18.33 -9.41 -6.55
CA ASN A 320 19.11 -10.62 -6.71
C ASN A 320 18.23 -11.79 -7.18
N LEU A 321 18.33 -12.13 -8.47
CA LEU A 321 17.56 -13.21 -9.08
C LEU A 321 18.01 -14.61 -8.63
N ASP A 322 19.26 -14.77 -8.16
CA ASP A 322 19.73 -16.06 -7.65
C ASP A 322 18.98 -16.44 -6.38
N THR A 323 18.75 -15.46 -5.48
CA THR A 323 17.92 -15.66 -4.30
C THR A 323 16.49 -16.05 -4.68
N LEU A 324 15.90 -15.40 -5.70
CA LEU A 324 14.55 -15.70 -6.18
C LEU A 324 14.46 -17.14 -6.72
N ILE A 325 15.45 -17.58 -7.50
CA ILE A 325 15.54 -18.94 -8.02
C ILE A 325 15.71 -19.95 -6.89
N GLN A 326 16.57 -19.66 -5.90
CA GLN A 326 16.76 -20.52 -4.73
C GLN A 326 15.48 -20.67 -3.90
N MET A 327 14.71 -19.60 -3.72
CA MET A 327 13.38 -19.69 -3.08
C MET A 327 12.46 -20.62 -3.88
N HIS A 328 12.45 -20.53 -5.20
CA HIS A 328 11.64 -21.45 -6.01
C HIS A 328 12.07 -22.91 -5.85
N LEU A 329 13.36 -23.21 -5.86
CA LEU A 329 13.87 -24.56 -5.69
C LEU A 329 13.54 -25.13 -4.30
N LYS A 330 13.63 -24.31 -3.24
CA LYS A 330 13.20 -24.70 -1.89
C LYS A 330 11.70 -25.00 -1.85
N TRP A 331 10.87 -24.18 -2.51
CA TRP A 331 9.43 -24.45 -2.61
C TRP A 331 9.14 -25.82 -3.21
N LEU A 332 9.76 -26.14 -4.36
CA LEU A 332 9.56 -27.43 -5.03
C LEU A 332 10.03 -28.61 -4.17
N SER A 333 11.10 -28.42 -3.38
CA SER A 333 11.61 -29.46 -2.48
C SER A 333 10.69 -29.69 -1.27
N TYR A 334 10.18 -28.63 -0.66
CA TYR A 334 9.41 -28.72 0.59
C TYR A 334 7.92 -28.99 0.35
N LEU A 335 7.34 -28.44 -0.72
CA LEU A 335 5.91 -28.58 -1.06
C LEU A 335 5.74 -29.18 -2.48
N PRO A 336 6.21 -30.42 -2.73
CA PRO A 336 6.28 -30.99 -4.08
C PRO A 336 4.89 -31.20 -4.74
N ARG A 337 3.83 -31.28 -3.95
CA ARG A 337 2.44 -31.44 -4.41
C ARG A 337 1.73 -30.10 -4.68
N VAL A 338 2.33 -28.97 -4.30
CA VAL A 338 1.68 -27.65 -4.29
C VAL A 338 2.29 -26.75 -5.35
N LYS A 339 1.52 -26.41 -6.38
CA LYS A 339 1.98 -25.48 -7.42
C LYS A 339 1.88 -24.02 -6.93
N PRO A 340 2.96 -23.23 -6.93
CA PRO A 340 2.91 -21.84 -6.51
C PRO A 340 2.28 -20.95 -7.60
N PHE A 341 1.32 -20.12 -7.21
CA PHE A 341 0.79 -19.00 -7.98
C PHE A 341 1.27 -17.70 -7.31
N TYR A 342 2.23 -17.02 -7.90
CA TYR A 342 2.84 -15.84 -7.28
C TYR A 342 1.83 -14.70 -7.14
N ALA A 343 1.68 -14.17 -5.93
CA ALA A 343 0.79 -13.04 -5.67
C ALA A 343 1.39 -11.72 -6.17
N VAL A 344 0.97 -11.27 -7.36
CA VAL A 344 1.55 -10.13 -8.10
C VAL A 344 1.56 -8.84 -7.28
N LYS A 345 0.50 -8.62 -6.48
CA LYS A 345 0.35 -7.51 -5.52
C LYS A 345 1.54 -7.33 -4.56
N CYS A 346 2.31 -8.39 -4.30
CA CYS A 346 3.47 -8.35 -3.42
C CYS A 346 4.60 -7.52 -4.03
N ASN A 347 5.02 -7.85 -5.25
CA ASN A 347 6.02 -7.14 -6.04
C ASN A 347 5.77 -7.37 -7.54
N SER A 348 5.28 -6.34 -8.21
CA SER A 348 4.93 -6.40 -9.64
C SER A 348 6.09 -5.99 -10.57
N THR A 349 7.34 -5.99 -10.07
CA THR A 349 8.53 -5.72 -10.88
C THR A 349 8.62 -6.71 -12.04
N GLU A 350 8.72 -6.20 -13.27
CA GLU A 350 8.65 -7.00 -14.48
C GLU A 350 9.68 -8.15 -14.50
N THR A 351 10.92 -7.91 -14.05
CA THR A 351 11.97 -8.93 -13.98
C THR A 351 11.61 -10.08 -13.03
N VAL A 352 10.94 -9.80 -11.91
CA VAL A 352 10.45 -10.82 -10.97
C VAL A 352 9.39 -11.69 -11.65
N LEU A 353 8.39 -11.04 -12.27
CA LEU A 353 7.30 -11.75 -12.95
C LEU A 353 7.81 -12.60 -14.12
N ARG A 354 8.73 -12.07 -14.94
CA ARG A 354 9.35 -12.82 -16.05
C ARG A 354 10.12 -14.04 -15.53
N THR A 355 10.92 -13.86 -14.49
CA THR A 355 11.72 -14.95 -13.90
C THR A 355 10.81 -16.05 -13.35
N LEU A 356 9.76 -15.70 -12.60
CA LEU A 356 8.82 -16.68 -12.06
C LEU A 356 8.00 -17.38 -13.15
N ASN A 357 7.62 -16.67 -14.22
CA ASN A 357 6.99 -17.30 -15.38
C ASN A 357 7.93 -18.31 -16.07
N ALA A 358 9.21 -17.97 -16.24
CA ALA A 358 10.21 -18.87 -16.80
C ALA A 358 10.47 -20.11 -15.91
N LEU A 359 10.34 -19.96 -14.59
CA LEU A 359 10.39 -21.05 -13.62
C LEU A 359 9.10 -21.89 -13.57
N GLY A 360 8.03 -21.47 -14.26
CA GLY A 360 6.78 -22.23 -14.40
C GLY A 360 5.75 -22.01 -13.29
N THR A 361 5.86 -20.91 -12.53
CA THR A 361 4.82 -20.53 -11.56
C THR A 361 3.52 -20.14 -12.25
N GLY A 362 2.40 -20.23 -11.53
CA GLY A 362 1.20 -19.45 -11.87
C GLY A 362 1.28 -18.03 -11.31
N PHE A 363 0.22 -17.25 -11.50
CA PHE A 363 0.09 -15.91 -10.96
C PHE A 363 -1.30 -15.69 -10.32
N ASP A 364 -1.30 -15.27 -9.05
CA ASP A 364 -2.46 -14.71 -8.37
C ASP A 364 -2.53 -13.22 -8.71
N CYS A 365 -3.60 -12.85 -9.43
CA CYS A 365 -3.92 -11.48 -9.79
C CYS A 365 -5.19 -11.01 -9.07
N ALA A 366 -5.22 -9.76 -8.66
CA ALA A 366 -6.32 -9.10 -7.95
C ALA A 366 -7.00 -7.99 -8.77
N SER A 367 -6.52 -7.67 -9.98
CA SER A 367 -7.11 -6.62 -10.81
C SER A 367 -6.90 -6.83 -12.31
N LYS A 368 -7.68 -6.09 -13.12
CA LYS A 368 -7.47 -5.96 -14.57
C LYS A 368 -6.03 -5.56 -14.91
N GLY A 369 -5.43 -4.64 -14.13
CA GLY A 369 -4.06 -4.17 -14.36
C GLY A 369 -3.03 -5.29 -14.19
N GLU A 370 -3.14 -6.09 -13.12
CA GLU A 370 -2.25 -7.22 -12.88
C GLU A 370 -2.43 -8.32 -13.94
N ILE A 371 -3.68 -8.66 -14.28
CA ILE A 371 -3.98 -9.63 -15.36
C ILE A 371 -3.36 -9.17 -16.68
N SER A 372 -3.59 -7.90 -17.06
CA SER A 372 -3.01 -7.31 -18.28
C SER A 372 -1.48 -7.38 -18.27
N GLN A 373 -0.86 -7.06 -17.13
CA GLN A 373 0.58 -7.10 -16.97
C GLN A 373 1.13 -8.50 -17.20
N VAL A 374 0.65 -9.52 -16.48
CA VAL A 374 1.20 -10.89 -16.62
C VAL A 374 0.94 -11.47 -18.01
N LEU A 375 -0.22 -11.21 -18.62
CA LEU A 375 -0.52 -11.63 -20.00
C LEU A 375 0.46 -10.99 -21.00
N SER A 376 0.81 -9.71 -20.82
CA SER A 376 1.79 -9.03 -21.68
C SER A 376 3.20 -9.64 -21.61
N LEU A 377 3.50 -10.39 -20.55
CA LEU A 377 4.75 -11.13 -20.37
C LEU A 377 4.71 -12.55 -20.95
N GLY A 378 3.60 -12.94 -21.59
CA GLY A 378 3.42 -14.25 -22.21
C GLY A 378 2.91 -15.33 -21.24
N VAL A 379 2.43 -14.95 -20.04
CA VAL A 379 1.75 -15.88 -19.15
C VAL A 379 0.46 -16.35 -19.82
N LYS A 380 0.22 -17.66 -19.81
CA LYS A 380 -1.01 -18.22 -20.38
C LYS A 380 -2.19 -18.04 -19.43
N PRO A 381 -3.42 -17.77 -19.90
CA PRO A 381 -4.59 -17.55 -19.05
C PRO A 381 -4.86 -18.68 -18.04
N GLU A 382 -4.57 -19.95 -18.38
CA GLU A 382 -4.72 -21.10 -17.48
C GLU A 382 -3.75 -21.12 -16.28
N ASN A 383 -2.68 -20.30 -16.34
CA ASN A 383 -1.73 -20.11 -15.24
C ASN A 383 -2.06 -18.86 -14.40
N ILE A 384 -3.26 -18.29 -14.55
CA ILE A 384 -3.73 -17.13 -13.79
C ILE A 384 -4.93 -17.54 -12.94
N ILE A 385 -4.90 -17.19 -11.65
CA ILE A 385 -6.08 -17.17 -10.79
C ILE A 385 -6.44 -15.71 -10.49
N TYR A 386 -7.69 -15.32 -10.72
CA TYR A 386 -8.20 -14.01 -10.29
C TYR A 386 -8.73 -14.14 -8.85
N ALA A 387 -7.85 -14.04 -7.86
CA ALA A 387 -8.15 -14.41 -6.47
C ALA A 387 -8.70 -13.29 -5.58
N HIS A 388 -9.23 -12.20 -6.17
CA HIS A 388 -10.00 -11.21 -5.42
C HIS A 388 -11.46 -11.66 -5.30
N THR A 389 -12.00 -11.74 -4.08
CA THR A 389 -13.38 -12.23 -3.86
C THR A 389 -14.49 -11.19 -4.12
N THR A 390 -14.16 -9.91 -4.28
CA THR A 390 -15.10 -8.80 -4.51
C THR A 390 -14.64 -7.92 -5.67
N LYS A 391 -15.02 -8.29 -6.89
CA LYS A 391 -14.47 -7.72 -8.14
C LYS A 391 -15.41 -6.70 -8.79
N PRO A 392 -14.89 -5.63 -9.41
CA PRO A 392 -15.66 -4.80 -10.34
C PRO A 392 -16.19 -5.63 -11.52
N GLN A 393 -17.42 -5.39 -11.98
CA GLN A 393 -18.00 -6.10 -13.14
C GLN A 393 -17.17 -5.88 -14.40
N SER A 394 -16.66 -4.66 -14.60
CA SER A 394 -15.76 -4.30 -15.69
C SER A 394 -14.48 -5.18 -15.71
N HIS A 395 -13.96 -5.54 -14.54
CA HIS A 395 -12.80 -6.42 -14.42
C HIS A 395 -13.17 -7.89 -14.68
N ILE A 396 -14.34 -8.35 -14.25
CA ILE A 396 -14.84 -9.71 -14.55
C ILE A 396 -15.04 -9.87 -16.07
N LYS A 397 -15.65 -8.88 -16.73
CA LYS A 397 -15.82 -8.84 -18.19
C LYS A 397 -14.46 -8.90 -18.91
N TYR A 398 -13.46 -8.16 -18.42
CA TYR A 398 -12.10 -8.22 -18.96
C TYR A 398 -11.46 -9.60 -18.80
N ALA A 399 -11.54 -10.20 -17.62
CA ALA A 399 -11.03 -11.56 -17.38
C ALA A 399 -11.68 -12.58 -18.32
N CYS A 400 -13.00 -12.49 -18.52
CA CYS A 400 -13.73 -13.30 -19.50
C CYS A 400 -13.19 -13.11 -20.93
N ALA A 401 -13.00 -11.86 -21.36
CA ALA A 401 -12.51 -11.54 -22.70
C ALA A 401 -11.07 -12.05 -22.95
N GLN A 402 -10.24 -12.13 -21.90
CA GLN A 402 -8.87 -12.66 -21.96
C GLN A 402 -8.79 -14.18 -21.73
N GLY A 403 -9.91 -14.86 -21.49
CA GLY A 403 -9.93 -16.31 -21.22
C GLY A 403 -9.39 -16.70 -19.84
N VAL A 404 -9.29 -15.76 -18.89
CA VAL A 404 -8.95 -16.04 -17.49
C VAL A 404 -10.21 -16.54 -16.79
N ASN A 405 -10.28 -17.86 -16.60
CA ASN A 405 -11.51 -18.53 -16.15
C ASN A 405 -11.54 -18.83 -14.65
N LEU A 406 -10.38 -19.02 -14.00
CA LEU A 406 -10.32 -19.37 -12.58
C LEU A 406 -10.40 -18.11 -11.71
N MET A 407 -11.40 -18.02 -10.83
CA MET A 407 -11.58 -16.85 -9.95
C MET A 407 -12.22 -17.22 -8.61
N THR A 408 -11.95 -16.41 -7.57
CA THR A 408 -12.49 -16.66 -6.23
C THR A 408 -13.79 -15.90 -5.97
N PHE A 409 -14.57 -16.37 -5.00
CA PHE A 409 -15.73 -15.67 -4.45
C PHE A 409 -15.94 -16.08 -2.98
N ASP A 410 -16.68 -15.27 -2.21
CA ASP A 410 -17.04 -15.58 -0.81
C ASP A 410 -18.44 -15.07 -0.41
N ASN A 411 -19.24 -14.58 -1.38
CA ASN A 411 -20.54 -13.97 -1.12
C ASN A 411 -21.50 -14.14 -2.32
N GLU A 412 -22.80 -14.01 -2.04
CA GLU A 412 -23.89 -14.22 -3.01
C GLU A 412 -23.92 -13.16 -4.13
N GLU A 413 -23.62 -11.90 -3.81
CA GLU A 413 -23.62 -10.81 -4.78
C GLU A 413 -22.53 -11.00 -5.85
N GLU A 414 -21.39 -11.55 -5.45
CA GLU A 414 -20.32 -11.92 -6.37
C GLU A 414 -20.77 -13.00 -7.36
N LEU A 415 -21.49 -14.03 -6.91
CA LEU A 415 -22.06 -15.06 -7.80
C LEU A 415 -23.01 -14.44 -8.83
N ARG A 416 -23.88 -13.51 -8.40
CA ARG A 416 -24.81 -12.80 -9.29
C ARG A 416 -24.09 -11.92 -10.32
N LYS A 417 -22.95 -11.31 -9.95
CA LYS A 417 -22.11 -10.57 -10.91
C LYS A 417 -21.44 -11.52 -11.91
N VAL A 418 -20.89 -12.63 -11.44
CA VAL A 418 -20.22 -13.62 -12.29
C VAL A 418 -21.21 -14.25 -13.28
N SER A 419 -22.42 -14.64 -12.85
CA SER A 419 -23.42 -15.24 -13.76
C SER A 419 -23.79 -14.32 -14.93
N ARG A 420 -23.75 -12.99 -14.72
CA ARG A 420 -23.97 -12.01 -15.79
C ARG A 420 -22.73 -11.74 -16.65
N CYS A 421 -21.55 -11.66 -16.04
CA CYS A 421 -20.34 -11.13 -16.69
C CYS A 421 -19.38 -12.20 -17.21
N HIS A 422 -19.33 -13.38 -16.59
CA HIS A 422 -18.46 -14.51 -16.94
C HIS A 422 -19.12 -15.84 -16.54
N PRO A 423 -20.20 -16.26 -17.22
CA PRO A 423 -20.96 -17.46 -16.87
C PRO A 423 -20.18 -18.77 -17.07
N LYS A 424 -18.99 -18.73 -17.70
CA LYS A 424 -18.10 -19.88 -17.90
C LYS A 424 -16.92 -19.88 -16.90
N ALA A 425 -16.95 -19.01 -15.90
CA ALA A 425 -15.92 -18.97 -14.87
C ALA A 425 -15.92 -20.28 -14.08
N LYS A 426 -14.72 -20.71 -13.71
CA LYS A 426 -14.47 -21.78 -12.73
C LYS A 426 -14.24 -21.12 -11.39
N LEU A 427 -15.20 -21.30 -10.49
CA LEU A 427 -15.21 -20.59 -9.21
C LEU A 427 -14.53 -21.38 -8.09
N VAL A 428 -13.77 -20.67 -7.27
CA VAL A 428 -13.13 -21.19 -6.07
C VAL A 428 -13.74 -20.48 -4.86
N LEU A 429 -14.41 -21.22 -3.98
CA LEU A 429 -15.04 -20.67 -2.80
C LEU A 429 -13.96 -20.38 -1.74
N ARG A 430 -13.76 -19.11 -1.39
CA ARG A 430 -12.84 -18.74 -0.32
C ARG A 430 -13.53 -18.86 1.04
N ILE A 431 -12.97 -19.65 1.95
CA ILE A 431 -13.45 -19.77 3.34
C ILE A 431 -12.68 -18.87 4.30
N ALA A 432 -13.35 -18.44 5.35
CA ALA A 432 -12.72 -17.79 6.49
C ALA A 432 -11.99 -18.85 7.34
N VAL A 433 -10.86 -18.46 7.92
CA VAL A 433 -10.02 -19.30 8.79
C VAL A 433 -9.60 -18.51 10.02
N ASP A 434 -9.15 -19.22 11.06
CA ASP A 434 -8.49 -18.58 12.19
C ASP A 434 -7.11 -18.05 11.77
N ASP A 435 -7.02 -16.73 11.61
CA ASP A 435 -5.80 -16.01 11.28
C ASP A 435 -5.21 -15.26 12.50
N SER A 436 -5.63 -15.63 13.71
CA SER A 436 -5.18 -14.99 14.95
C SER A 436 -3.66 -15.03 15.15
N SER A 437 -3.00 -16.06 14.61
CA SER A 437 -1.55 -16.28 14.63
C SER A 437 -0.77 -15.48 13.56
N SER A 438 -1.46 -14.72 12.70
CA SER A 438 -0.85 -13.89 11.68
C SER A 438 -0.81 -12.42 12.07
N PHE A 439 0.29 -11.76 11.70
CA PHE A 439 0.42 -10.32 11.88
C PHE A 439 -0.61 -9.55 11.05
N TYR A 440 -0.79 -9.95 9.78
CA TYR A 440 -1.80 -9.35 8.90
C TYR A 440 -2.99 -10.28 8.75
N ARG A 441 -4.05 -10.01 9.50
CA ARG A 441 -5.33 -10.72 9.47
C ARG A 441 -6.17 -10.29 8.27
N LEU A 442 -6.74 -11.27 7.57
CA LEU A 442 -7.52 -11.10 6.34
C LEU A 442 -8.96 -11.61 6.48
N SER A 443 -9.23 -12.53 7.40
CA SER A 443 -10.54 -13.18 7.58
C SER A 443 -11.64 -12.22 8.04
N SER A 444 -11.27 -11.09 8.66
CA SER A 444 -12.23 -10.03 9.03
C SER A 444 -12.85 -9.36 7.79
N LYS A 445 -12.14 -9.34 6.66
CA LYS A 445 -12.59 -8.75 5.40
C LYS A 445 -13.11 -9.83 4.45
N PHE A 446 -12.37 -10.92 4.29
CA PHE A 446 -12.58 -11.94 3.26
C PHE A 446 -12.91 -13.31 3.84
N GLY A 447 -13.53 -14.17 3.02
CA GLY A 447 -13.80 -15.56 3.35
C GLY A 447 -15.19 -15.79 3.94
N ALA A 448 -15.86 -16.81 3.42
CA ALA A 448 -17.16 -17.26 3.90
C ALA A 448 -16.99 -18.08 5.19
N GLY A 449 -17.80 -17.80 6.21
CA GLY A 449 -17.85 -18.66 7.39
C GLY A 449 -18.38 -20.03 7.00
N LEU A 450 -17.89 -21.10 7.64
CA LEU A 450 -18.25 -22.48 7.27
C LEU A 450 -19.77 -22.72 7.23
N SER A 451 -20.52 -22.13 8.16
CA SER A 451 -21.98 -22.20 8.21
C SER A 451 -22.71 -21.60 7.00
N THR A 452 -22.04 -20.76 6.21
CA THR A 452 -22.61 -20.10 5.03
C THR A 452 -22.26 -20.77 3.71
N THR A 453 -21.31 -21.71 3.74
CA THR A 453 -20.76 -22.34 2.51
C THR A 453 -21.81 -23.13 1.74
N SER A 454 -22.67 -23.93 2.41
CA SER A 454 -23.75 -24.68 1.74
C SER A 454 -24.68 -23.77 0.94
N ARG A 455 -25.13 -22.66 1.55
CA ARG A 455 -26.02 -21.69 0.90
C ARG A 455 -25.36 -21.05 -0.33
N LEU A 456 -24.07 -20.75 -0.26
CA LEU A 456 -23.33 -20.21 -1.39
C LEU A 456 -23.21 -21.22 -2.55
N LEU A 457 -23.00 -22.49 -2.23
CA LEU A 457 -22.96 -23.56 -3.22
C LEU A 457 -24.34 -23.82 -3.84
N GLU A 458 -25.40 -23.82 -3.05
CA GLU A 458 -26.79 -23.89 -3.53
C GLU A 458 -27.09 -22.72 -4.50
N CYS A 459 -26.74 -21.49 -4.12
CA CYS A 459 -26.91 -20.32 -4.98
C CYS A 459 -26.10 -20.44 -6.29
N ALA A 460 -24.87 -20.95 -6.22
CA ALA A 460 -24.07 -21.18 -7.43
C ALA A 460 -24.74 -22.21 -8.36
N ALA A 461 -25.31 -23.28 -7.81
CA ALA A 461 -26.07 -24.27 -8.57
C ALA A 461 -27.33 -23.66 -9.22
N GLU A 462 -28.10 -22.86 -8.48
CA GLU A 462 -29.28 -22.15 -8.99
C GLU A 462 -28.93 -21.20 -10.15
N LEU A 463 -27.77 -20.57 -10.09
CA LEU A 463 -27.26 -19.66 -11.13
C LEU A 463 -26.56 -20.40 -12.28
N GLY A 464 -26.43 -21.73 -12.22
CA GLY A 464 -25.76 -22.54 -13.25
C GLY A 464 -24.25 -22.30 -13.33
N LEU A 465 -23.61 -21.89 -12.23
CA LEU A 465 -22.18 -21.61 -12.16
C LEU A 465 -21.38 -22.85 -11.74
N GLU A 466 -20.20 -23.04 -12.34
CA GLU A 466 -19.28 -24.12 -11.98
C GLU A 466 -18.41 -23.70 -10.80
N VAL A 467 -18.51 -24.42 -9.68
CA VAL A 467 -17.59 -24.29 -8.54
C VAL A 467 -16.66 -25.50 -8.53
N VAL A 468 -15.35 -25.25 -8.57
CA VAL A 468 -14.31 -26.28 -8.78
C VAL A 468 -13.46 -26.54 -7.54
N GLY A 469 -13.62 -25.77 -6.47
CA GLY A 469 -12.70 -25.88 -5.34
C GLY A 469 -12.94 -24.92 -4.19
N VAL A 470 -12.03 -25.00 -3.22
CA VAL A 470 -11.98 -24.15 -2.03
C VAL A 470 -10.63 -23.46 -1.95
N SER A 471 -10.63 -22.20 -1.53
CA SER A 471 -9.41 -21.49 -1.12
C SER A 471 -9.50 -20.98 0.31
N PHE A 472 -8.35 -20.77 0.94
CA PHE A 472 -8.25 -20.02 2.19
C PHE A 472 -6.95 -19.21 2.22
N HIS A 473 -6.79 -18.33 3.19
CA HIS A 473 -5.52 -17.64 3.40
C HIS A 473 -5.33 -17.35 4.88
N ILE A 474 -4.23 -17.84 5.46
CA ILE A 474 -3.99 -17.79 6.92
C ILE A 474 -3.57 -16.42 7.46
N GLY A 475 -3.55 -15.38 6.62
CA GLY A 475 -2.89 -14.09 6.88
C GLY A 475 -1.39 -14.07 6.54
N SER A 476 -0.79 -12.87 6.46
CA SER A 476 0.65 -12.71 6.17
C SER A 476 1.46 -12.69 7.46
N LYS A 477 2.67 -13.30 7.41
CA LYS A 477 3.55 -13.54 8.57
C LYS A 477 2.85 -14.37 9.65
N CYS A 478 2.42 -15.56 9.25
CA CYS A 478 1.87 -16.53 10.18
C CYS A 478 2.96 -17.06 11.10
N SER A 479 2.67 -17.12 12.40
CA SER A 479 3.59 -17.60 13.43
C SER A 479 3.36 -19.05 13.86
N GLN A 480 2.33 -19.72 13.33
CA GLN A 480 1.95 -21.07 13.76
C GLN A 480 1.57 -21.96 12.56
N SER A 481 2.35 -23.02 12.33
CA SER A 481 2.11 -23.97 11.23
C SER A 481 0.81 -24.76 11.36
N LEU A 482 0.36 -25.07 12.59
CA LEU A 482 -0.89 -25.80 12.85
C LEU A 482 -2.14 -25.09 12.32
N ALA A 483 -2.09 -23.77 12.12
CA ALA A 483 -3.18 -23.01 11.54
C ALA A 483 -3.50 -23.48 10.10
N PHE A 484 -2.49 -23.89 9.32
CA PHE A 484 -2.71 -24.50 8.00
C PHE A 484 -3.42 -25.86 8.10
N ARG A 485 -3.09 -26.68 9.11
CA ARG A 485 -3.73 -27.99 9.28
C ARG A 485 -5.23 -27.84 9.53
N GLN A 486 -5.63 -26.91 10.41
CA GLN A 486 -7.04 -26.65 10.67
C GLN A 486 -7.74 -26.13 9.40
N ALA A 487 -7.14 -25.19 8.69
CA ALA A 487 -7.70 -24.66 7.45
C ALA A 487 -7.88 -25.73 6.35
N ILE A 488 -6.95 -26.68 6.23
CA ILE A 488 -7.07 -27.83 5.31
C ILE A 488 -8.22 -28.75 5.74
N ALA A 489 -8.36 -29.03 7.04
CA ALA A 489 -9.48 -29.82 7.57
C ALA A 489 -10.83 -29.14 7.32
N ASP A 490 -10.90 -27.82 7.51
CA ASP A 490 -12.08 -27.01 7.24
C ASP A 490 -12.43 -27.04 5.74
N ALA A 491 -11.44 -26.90 4.86
CA ALA A 491 -11.63 -27.03 3.41
C ALA A 491 -12.17 -28.43 3.03
N ARG A 492 -11.68 -29.49 3.66
CA ARG A 492 -12.19 -30.87 3.45
C ARG A 492 -13.68 -30.98 3.78
N SER A 493 -14.13 -30.39 4.89
CA SER A 493 -15.55 -30.38 5.26
C SER A 493 -16.44 -29.71 4.20
N VAL A 494 -15.92 -28.66 3.54
CA VAL A 494 -16.62 -27.96 2.46
C VAL A 494 -16.62 -28.79 1.18
N PHE A 495 -15.52 -29.48 0.84
CA PHE A 495 -15.51 -30.43 -0.27
C PHE A 495 -16.54 -31.55 -0.08
N ASP A 496 -16.69 -32.08 1.14
CA ASP A 496 -17.69 -33.12 1.44
C ASP A 496 -19.12 -32.59 1.29
N THR A 497 -19.37 -31.38 1.78
CA THR A 497 -20.65 -30.68 1.59
C THR A 497 -20.95 -30.47 0.10
N ALA A 498 -19.97 -30.00 -0.67
CA ALA A 498 -20.11 -29.76 -2.10
C ALA A 498 -20.45 -31.04 -2.87
N LYS A 499 -19.83 -32.17 -2.50
CA LYS A 499 -20.13 -33.49 -3.07
C LYS A 499 -21.59 -33.91 -2.84
N LEU A 500 -22.14 -33.65 -1.65
CA LEU A 500 -23.56 -33.92 -1.35
C LEU A 500 -24.51 -33.07 -2.21
N LEU A 501 -24.09 -31.85 -2.55
CA LEU A 501 -24.82 -30.94 -3.43
C LEU A 501 -24.59 -31.21 -4.94
N GLY A 502 -23.81 -32.25 -5.28
CA GLY A 502 -23.56 -32.67 -6.67
C GLY A 502 -22.39 -31.97 -7.36
N PHE A 503 -21.59 -31.18 -6.65
CA PHE A 503 -20.37 -30.58 -7.21
C PHE A 503 -19.21 -31.57 -7.23
N GLN A 504 -18.35 -31.43 -8.24
CA GLN A 504 -17.10 -32.19 -8.36
C GLN A 504 -15.90 -31.24 -8.21
N PHE A 505 -15.46 -31.06 -6.97
CA PHE A 505 -14.28 -30.23 -6.71
C PHE A 505 -13.00 -30.96 -7.11
N SER A 506 -12.10 -30.20 -7.73
CA SER A 506 -10.81 -30.67 -8.25
C SER A 506 -9.65 -29.77 -7.83
N LEU A 507 -9.89 -28.66 -7.11
CA LEU A 507 -8.88 -27.69 -6.74
C LEU A 507 -8.94 -27.33 -5.25
N LEU A 508 -7.81 -27.44 -4.56
CA LEU A 508 -7.57 -26.83 -3.27
C LEU A 508 -6.51 -25.74 -3.42
N ASP A 509 -6.80 -24.56 -2.90
CA ASP A 509 -5.85 -23.45 -2.82
C ASP A 509 -5.58 -23.09 -1.35
N ILE A 510 -4.34 -23.30 -0.92
CA ILE A 510 -3.95 -23.07 0.48
C ILE A 510 -3.52 -21.61 0.75
N GLY A 511 -3.60 -20.73 -0.26
CA GLY A 511 -3.32 -19.31 -0.14
C GLY A 511 -1.87 -18.98 0.20
N GLY A 512 -1.67 -17.83 0.84
CA GLY A 512 -0.36 -17.33 1.26
C GLY A 512 -0.14 -17.38 2.77
N GLY A 513 0.88 -16.67 3.22
CA GLY A 513 1.24 -16.54 4.64
C GLY A 513 2.69 -16.91 4.97
N PHE A 514 3.34 -17.58 4.02
CA PHE A 514 4.75 -17.94 4.04
C PHE A 514 5.66 -16.70 4.06
N SER A 515 6.69 -16.74 4.91
CA SER A 515 7.74 -15.73 5.00
C SER A 515 8.96 -16.13 4.17
N GLY A 516 9.63 -15.15 3.55
CA GLY A 516 10.89 -15.35 2.81
C GLY A 516 12.14 -15.36 3.72
N LYS A 517 11.96 -14.99 4.99
CA LYS A 517 12.93 -15.17 6.08
C LYS A 517 12.40 -16.17 7.09
N ASP A 518 13.31 -16.82 7.81
CA ASP A 518 12.96 -17.62 8.98
C ASP A 518 12.31 -16.71 10.03
N PHE A 519 10.98 -16.78 10.18
CA PHE A 519 10.27 -15.98 11.17
C PHE A 519 8.85 -16.47 11.42
N PRO A 520 8.46 -16.70 12.70
CA PRO A 520 9.18 -17.52 13.68
C PRO A 520 9.21 -19.01 13.29
N VAL A 521 8.54 -19.38 12.20
CA VAL A 521 8.43 -20.74 11.67
C VAL A 521 9.04 -20.76 10.26
N THR A 522 9.87 -21.75 9.97
CA THR A 522 10.53 -21.91 8.67
C THR A 522 9.56 -22.48 7.63
N LEU A 523 9.87 -22.32 6.34
CA LEU A 523 9.08 -23.01 5.29
C LEU A 523 9.11 -24.53 5.50
N GLN A 524 10.21 -25.09 5.99
CA GLN A 524 10.34 -26.52 6.26
C GLN A 524 9.30 -26.97 7.29
N GLU A 525 9.19 -26.28 8.42
CA GLU A 525 8.21 -26.61 9.47
C GLU A 525 6.76 -26.43 8.98
N PHE A 526 6.47 -25.38 8.21
CA PHE A 526 5.16 -25.26 7.54
C PHE A 526 4.91 -26.45 6.62
N SER A 527 5.91 -26.85 5.85
CA SER A 527 5.78 -27.92 4.85
C SER A 527 5.52 -29.28 5.47
N GLU A 528 6.13 -29.59 6.62
CA GLU A 528 5.90 -30.85 7.34
C GLU A 528 4.42 -30.96 7.77
N VAL A 529 3.89 -29.89 8.36
CA VAL A 529 2.47 -29.83 8.78
C VAL A 529 1.52 -29.85 7.60
N ILE A 530 1.81 -29.06 6.55
CA ILE A 530 0.99 -28.98 5.35
C ILE A 530 0.98 -30.33 4.62
N ASN A 531 2.13 -30.94 4.34
CA ASN A 531 2.20 -32.22 3.65
C ASN A 531 1.45 -33.31 4.42
N GLY A 532 1.64 -33.40 5.75
CA GLY A 532 0.90 -34.35 6.57
C GLY A 532 -0.62 -34.14 6.54
N ALA A 533 -1.08 -32.89 6.58
CA ALA A 533 -2.50 -32.57 6.45
C ALA A 533 -3.05 -32.86 5.04
N LEU A 534 -2.27 -32.58 4.00
CA LEU A 534 -2.65 -32.89 2.62
C LEU A 534 -2.73 -34.39 2.36
N ASP A 535 -1.83 -35.20 2.91
CA ASP A 535 -1.87 -36.66 2.78
C ASP A 535 -3.10 -37.25 3.47
N GLU A 536 -3.51 -36.68 4.62
CA GLU A 536 -4.68 -37.13 5.37
C GLU A 536 -6.01 -36.71 4.72
N TYR A 537 -6.17 -35.43 4.36
CA TYR A 537 -7.45 -34.87 3.93
C TYR A 537 -7.64 -34.84 2.41
N PHE A 538 -6.53 -34.81 1.65
CA PHE A 538 -6.53 -34.71 0.19
C PHE A 538 -5.47 -35.65 -0.41
N PRO A 539 -5.57 -36.97 -0.18
CA PRO A 539 -4.57 -37.94 -0.64
C PRO A 539 -4.36 -37.86 -2.16
N PHE A 540 -3.19 -38.27 -2.66
CA PHE A 540 -2.82 -38.13 -4.07
C PHE A 540 -3.84 -38.76 -5.03
N GLU A 541 -4.44 -39.89 -4.63
CA GLU A 541 -5.45 -40.65 -5.36
C GLU A 541 -6.78 -39.91 -5.51
N SER A 542 -7.02 -38.87 -4.71
CA SER A 542 -8.22 -38.02 -4.85
C SER A 542 -8.23 -37.23 -6.16
N GLY A 543 -7.08 -37.08 -6.83
CA GLY A 543 -6.94 -36.32 -8.06
C GLY A 543 -7.07 -34.80 -7.89
N VAL A 544 -7.14 -34.30 -6.64
CA VAL A 544 -7.24 -32.87 -6.34
C VAL A 544 -5.92 -32.18 -6.65
N GLN A 545 -5.97 -31.15 -7.49
CA GLN A 545 -4.87 -30.24 -7.71
C GLN A 545 -4.72 -29.32 -6.50
N ILE A 546 -3.48 -29.12 -6.04
CA ILE A 546 -3.19 -28.25 -4.90
C ILE A 546 -2.33 -27.08 -5.38
N ILE A 547 -2.78 -25.86 -5.10
CA ILE A 547 -2.06 -24.62 -5.38
C ILE A 547 -1.88 -23.79 -4.11
N ALA A 548 -1.03 -22.78 -4.17
CA ALA A 548 -0.86 -21.79 -3.12
C ALA A 548 -0.60 -20.41 -3.74
N GLU A 549 -0.74 -19.35 -2.93
CA GLU A 549 -0.58 -17.95 -3.34
C GLU A 549 0.61 -17.24 -2.64
N PRO A 550 1.85 -17.75 -2.70
CA PRO A 550 2.99 -17.14 -2.02
C PRO A 550 3.39 -15.81 -2.66
N GLY A 551 3.25 -14.71 -1.91
CA GLY A 551 3.76 -13.38 -2.28
C GLY A 551 5.10 -13.06 -1.61
N ARG A 552 5.05 -12.80 -0.30
CA ARG A 552 6.21 -12.39 0.50
C ARG A 552 7.36 -13.39 0.42
N TYR A 553 7.07 -14.68 0.47
CA TYR A 553 8.05 -15.77 0.35
C TYR A 553 9.04 -15.57 -0.80
N TYR A 554 8.55 -15.22 -1.99
CA TYR A 554 9.39 -15.02 -3.17
C TYR A 554 10.07 -13.66 -3.20
N ALA A 555 9.42 -12.60 -2.72
CA ALA A 555 9.88 -11.24 -2.94
C ALA A 555 10.79 -10.69 -1.83
N ASP A 556 10.50 -11.00 -0.56
CA ASP A 556 11.02 -10.28 0.62
C ASP A 556 12.55 -10.16 0.58
N SER A 557 13.25 -11.28 0.55
CA SER A 557 14.72 -11.37 0.64
C SER A 557 15.47 -11.11 -0.67
N THR A 558 14.77 -10.79 -1.75
CA THR A 558 15.39 -10.64 -3.08
C THR A 558 15.85 -9.22 -3.39
N PHE A 559 15.49 -8.23 -2.56
CA PHE A 559 15.85 -6.83 -2.76
C PHE A 559 16.67 -6.28 -1.58
N THR A 560 17.72 -5.54 -1.93
CA THR A 560 18.49 -4.69 -1.00
C THR A 560 18.41 -3.25 -1.48
N LEU A 561 18.06 -2.33 -0.58
CA LEU A 561 18.07 -0.88 -0.82
C LEU A 561 19.42 -0.30 -0.40
N ALA A 562 20.01 0.53 -1.25
CA ALA A 562 21.10 1.44 -0.92
C ALA A 562 20.54 2.86 -0.88
N ALA A 563 20.68 3.53 0.28
CA ALA A 563 20.22 4.88 0.50
C ALA A 563 21.33 5.76 1.09
N ASN A 564 21.45 6.98 0.59
CA ASN A 564 22.48 7.92 0.99
C ASN A 564 22.04 8.73 2.22
N VAL A 565 22.95 9.04 3.14
CA VAL A 565 22.73 9.96 4.25
C VAL A 565 22.80 11.39 3.72
N ILE A 566 21.64 12.01 3.50
CA ILE A 566 21.53 13.36 2.90
C ILE A 566 21.57 14.48 3.96
N ALA A 567 21.30 14.17 5.22
CA ALA A 567 21.43 15.13 6.31
C ALA A 567 21.72 14.47 7.65
N LYS A 568 22.30 15.25 8.56
CA LYS A 568 22.66 14.85 9.93
C LYS A 568 22.31 15.96 10.90
N ARG A 569 21.72 15.62 12.05
CA ARG A 569 21.54 16.53 13.19
C ARG A 569 22.03 15.86 14.47
N VAL A 570 22.47 16.67 15.42
CA VAL A 570 22.87 16.22 16.75
C VAL A 570 22.03 16.99 17.76
N ILE A 571 21.26 16.27 18.55
CA ILE A 571 20.49 16.83 19.67
C ILE A 571 21.24 16.46 20.95
N MET A 572 21.48 17.47 21.79
CA MET A 572 21.91 17.24 23.16
C MET A 572 20.65 17.12 24.01
N GLU A 573 20.30 15.91 24.43
CA GLU A 573 19.18 15.72 25.35
C GLU A 573 19.68 15.97 26.77
N ASP A 574 19.07 16.96 27.42
CA ASP A 574 19.37 17.32 28.81
C ASP A 574 18.60 16.37 29.74
N MET A 575 19.00 15.09 29.73
CA MET A 575 18.40 14.02 30.55
C MET A 575 18.89 14.07 32.00
N ARG A 576 19.03 15.27 32.57
CA ARG A 576 19.39 15.43 33.98
C ARG A 576 18.21 14.96 34.84
N LYS A 577 18.29 13.73 35.36
CA LYS A 577 17.52 13.36 36.56
C LYS A 577 18.05 14.20 37.72
N GLU A 578 17.16 14.78 38.52
CA GLU A 578 17.57 15.55 39.71
C GLU A 578 18.49 14.70 40.60
N GLY A 579 19.78 15.05 40.63
CA GLY A 579 20.80 14.42 41.49
C GLY A 579 21.91 13.63 40.78
N GLU A 580 21.84 13.36 39.48
CA GLU A 580 22.88 12.61 38.75
C GLU A 580 23.83 13.53 37.95
N LYS A 581 25.15 13.28 38.06
CA LYS A 581 26.22 13.99 37.34
C LYS A 581 26.53 13.36 35.97
N GLU A 582 25.54 12.85 35.25
CA GLU A 582 25.78 12.33 33.89
C GLU A 582 25.78 13.45 32.86
N SER A 583 26.72 13.38 31.91
CA SER A 583 26.83 14.29 30.77
C SER A 583 25.61 14.15 29.84
N PRO A 584 25.18 15.23 29.14
CA PRO A 584 24.06 15.15 28.20
C PRO A 584 24.31 14.05 27.16
N GLU A 585 23.34 13.14 27.00
CA GLU A 585 23.43 12.07 26.00
C GLU A 585 23.19 12.66 24.61
N LYS A 586 24.07 12.34 23.66
CA LYS A 586 23.95 12.79 22.28
C LYS A 586 22.97 11.88 21.53
N LEU A 587 21.87 12.45 21.06
CA LEU A 587 20.99 11.80 20.09
C LEU A 587 21.39 12.23 18.68
N MET A 588 21.73 11.27 17.83
CA MET A 588 22.05 11.51 16.43
C MET A 588 20.78 11.33 15.59
N MET A 589 20.53 12.22 14.63
CA MET A 589 19.47 12.05 13.65
C MET A 589 20.05 12.04 12.25
N TYR A 590 19.81 10.98 11.50
CA TYR A 590 20.23 10.83 10.11
C TYR A 590 19.01 10.82 9.21
N TYR A 591 19.13 11.45 8.03
CA TYR A 591 18.06 11.51 7.04
C TYR A 591 18.57 10.82 5.78
N LEU A 592 17.82 9.85 5.27
CA LEU A 592 18.18 9.08 4.09
C LEU A 592 17.49 9.62 2.84
N SER A 593 18.05 9.32 1.67
CA SER A 593 17.47 9.69 0.36
C SER A 593 16.24 8.87 -0.04
N ASP A 594 15.85 7.85 0.73
CA ASP A 594 14.60 7.09 0.60
C ASP A 594 13.98 6.88 2.00
N GLY A 595 12.68 6.59 2.05
CA GLY A 595 11.91 6.57 3.29
C GLY A 595 10.62 5.77 3.19
N VAL A 596 9.74 5.99 4.16
CA VAL A 596 8.53 5.19 4.32
C VAL A 596 7.43 5.55 3.31
N PHE A 597 7.53 6.69 2.64
CA PHE A 597 6.68 7.01 1.50
C PHE A 597 7.21 6.43 0.18
N GLY A 598 8.46 5.97 0.17
CA GLY A 598 9.13 5.31 -0.95
C GLY A 598 9.25 3.80 -0.74
N SER A 599 10.48 3.28 -0.76
CA SER A 599 10.73 1.82 -0.76
C SER A 599 10.44 1.14 0.57
N LEU A 600 10.42 1.91 1.67
CA LEU A 600 10.29 1.38 3.04
C LEU A 600 8.86 1.53 3.58
N ASN A 601 7.85 1.60 2.71
CA ASN A 601 6.46 1.78 3.14
C ASN A 601 5.92 0.68 4.05
N SER A 602 6.46 -0.54 3.92
CA SER A 602 6.17 -1.63 4.84
C SER A 602 6.41 -1.24 6.31
N VAL A 603 7.40 -0.38 6.59
CA VAL A 603 7.75 0.11 7.94
C VAL A 603 6.58 0.83 8.64
N LEU A 604 5.76 1.62 7.92
CA LEU A 604 4.61 2.33 8.51
C LEU A 604 3.58 1.40 9.17
N LYS A 605 3.57 0.13 8.79
CA LYS A 605 2.58 -0.84 9.28
C LYS A 605 3.06 -1.64 10.49
N PHE A 606 4.30 -1.42 10.94
CA PHE A 606 4.87 -2.14 12.07
C PHE A 606 4.94 -1.23 13.29
N THR A 607 4.14 -1.54 14.30
CA THR A 607 4.12 -0.82 15.58
C THR A 607 5.20 -1.31 16.56
N ASP A 608 5.93 -2.39 16.23
CA ASP A 608 6.95 -3.00 17.09
C ASP A 608 8.29 -3.23 16.36
N LYS A 609 9.38 -2.80 17.02
CA LYS A 609 10.84 -3.05 16.88
C LYS A 609 11.44 -3.39 15.49
N ASN A 610 12.34 -2.51 15.01
CA ASN A 610 13.49 -2.76 14.11
C ASN A 610 13.39 -3.93 13.11
N GLU A 611 12.30 -4.01 12.34
CA GLU A 611 12.16 -5.04 11.30
C GLU A 611 13.15 -4.82 10.14
N VAL A 612 13.50 -3.56 9.91
CA VAL A 612 14.60 -3.17 9.05
C VAL A 612 15.83 -2.90 9.90
N THR A 613 16.97 -3.38 9.42
CA THR A 613 18.26 -3.22 10.10
C THR A 613 19.21 -2.51 9.14
N PRO A 614 19.19 -1.16 9.10
CA PRO A 614 20.14 -0.42 8.28
C PRO A 614 21.58 -0.67 8.73
N TYR A 615 22.47 -0.99 7.81
CA TYR A 615 23.88 -1.21 8.07
C TYR A 615 24.75 -0.40 7.10
N LEU A 616 25.97 -0.05 7.52
CA LEU A 616 26.88 0.68 6.64
C LEU A 616 27.36 -0.22 5.52
N HIS A 617 27.43 0.34 4.32
CA HIS A 617 28.07 -0.32 3.18
C HIS A 617 29.55 -0.63 3.45
N ARG A 618 30.25 0.21 4.23
CA ARG A 618 31.65 -0.04 4.63
C ARG A 618 31.75 -0.98 5.84
N ALA A 619 32.86 -1.71 5.92
CA ALA A 619 33.22 -2.42 7.14
C ALA A 619 33.31 -1.43 8.32
N VAL A 620 32.75 -1.84 9.45
CA VAL A 620 32.76 -1.10 10.72
C VAL A 620 33.66 -1.89 11.67
N ASP A 621 34.69 -1.25 12.21
CA ASP A 621 35.53 -1.90 13.22
C ASP A 621 34.72 -2.12 14.50
N ASN A 622 34.93 -3.26 15.18
CA ASN A 622 34.18 -3.60 16.40
C ASN A 622 34.34 -2.57 17.53
N ASP A 623 35.43 -1.81 17.51
CA ASP A 623 35.75 -0.78 18.50
C ASP A 623 35.15 0.60 18.15
N GLU A 624 34.49 0.76 16.99
CA GLU A 624 33.81 2.01 16.66
C GLU A 624 32.66 2.30 17.64
N LYS A 625 32.71 3.47 18.28
CA LYS A 625 31.71 3.89 19.24
C LYS A 625 30.34 4.05 18.57
N ARG A 626 29.34 3.31 19.07
CA ARG A 626 27.95 3.44 18.63
C ARG A 626 27.22 4.54 19.41
N CYS A 627 26.39 5.27 18.70
CA CYS A 627 25.58 6.36 19.22
C CYS A 627 24.09 6.03 19.09
N ARG A 628 23.30 6.40 20.10
CA ARG A 628 21.83 6.34 20.00
C ARG A 628 21.39 7.28 18.88
N SER A 629 20.62 6.73 17.93
CA SER A 629 20.31 7.41 16.69
C SER A 629 18.85 7.20 16.27
N VAL A 630 18.31 8.16 15.52
CA VAL A 630 17.05 8.04 14.78
C VAL A 630 17.35 8.19 13.31
N ILE A 631 16.78 7.31 12.47
CA ILE A 631 16.94 7.37 11.02
C ILE A 631 15.59 7.74 10.41
N TRP A 632 15.59 8.79 9.60
CA TRP A 632 14.44 9.38 8.93
C TRP A 632 14.54 9.19 7.42
N GLY A 633 13.39 9.21 6.74
CA GLY A 633 13.34 9.40 5.29
C GLY A 633 13.45 10.88 4.89
N PRO A 634 13.34 11.17 3.58
CA PRO A 634 13.62 12.50 3.03
C PRO A 634 12.43 13.46 3.10
N THR A 635 11.22 12.99 3.44
CA THR A 635 10.01 13.81 3.35
C THR A 635 9.84 14.75 4.54
N CYS A 636 9.05 15.80 4.36
CA CYS A 636 8.72 16.73 5.44
C CYS A 636 7.61 16.22 6.38
N HIS A 637 7.29 14.93 6.35
CA HIS A 637 6.23 14.36 7.18
C HIS A 637 6.82 13.66 8.41
N ASN A 638 6.25 13.96 9.58
CA ASN A 638 6.72 13.41 10.86
C ASN A 638 6.61 11.88 11.01
N ILE A 639 5.88 11.19 10.13
CA ILE A 639 5.78 9.71 10.15
C ILE A 639 6.87 9.07 9.30
N ASP A 640 7.67 9.86 8.57
CA ASP A 640 8.78 9.38 7.75
C ASP A 640 10.01 9.05 8.60
N LYS A 641 9.77 8.21 9.61
CA LYS A 641 10.76 7.68 10.53
C LYS A 641 10.98 6.21 10.19
N ILE A 642 12.21 5.84 9.87
CA ILE A 642 12.58 4.49 9.45
C ILE A 642 12.87 3.62 10.66
N VAL A 643 13.75 4.08 11.55
CA VAL A 643 14.03 3.41 12.84
C VAL A 643 14.21 4.45 13.95
N ASP A 644 13.79 4.08 15.15
CA ASP A 644 13.93 4.87 16.37
C ASP A 644 14.81 4.13 17.37
N ASN A 645 15.51 4.87 18.23
CA ASN A 645 16.40 4.33 19.26
C ASN A 645 17.39 3.27 18.73
N TYR A 646 18.04 3.56 17.60
CA TYR A 646 18.92 2.64 16.89
C TYR A 646 20.39 2.91 17.22
N LEU A 647 21.15 1.86 17.56
CA LEU A 647 22.58 1.97 17.86
C LEU A 647 23.42 1.70 16.62
N ILE A 648 24.00 2.77 16.08
CA ILE A 648 24.86 2.74 14.89
C ILE A 648 26.11 3.59 15.13
N THR A 649 27.20 3.29 14.42
CA THR A 649 28.39 4.18 14.44
C THR A 649 28.02 5.57 13.93
N GLU A 650 28.86 6.56 14.24
CA GLU A 650 28.65 7.90 13.74
C GLU A 650 28.73 7.92 12.20
N LEU A 651 27.65 8.40 11.57
CA LEU A 651 27.56 8.55 10.11
C LEU A 651 27.86 9.99 9.70
N HIS A 652 28.25 10.17 8.45
CA HIS A 652 28.45 11.45 7.80
C HIS A 652 27.52 11.61 6.60
N VAL A 653 27.25 12.87 6.23
CA VAL A 653 26.52 13.16 4.98
C VAL A 653 27.35 12.62 3.80
N GLY A 654 26.68 11.89 2.90
CA GLY A 654 27.33 11.16 1.81
C GLY A 654 27.59 9.69 2.12
N ASP A 655 27.50 9.23 3.38
CA ASP A 655 27.60 7.80 3.69
C ASP A 655 26.41 7.03 3.11
N TRP A 656 26.65 5.78 2.71
CA TRP A 656 25.61 4.88 2.20
C TRP A 656 25.23 3.82 3.24
N LEU A 657 23.92 3.71 3.49
CA LEU A 657 23.35 2.61 4.26
C LEU A 657 22.68 1.61 3.32
N LEU A 658 22.86 0.33 3.64
CA LEU A 658 22.18 -0.78 3.01
C LEU A 658 21.06 -1.29 3.92
N ILE A 659 19.93 -1.64 3.31
CA ILE A 659 18.76 -2.19 3.98
C ILE A 659 18.29 -3.40 3.19
N ASP A 660 18.48 -4.59 3.76
CA ASP A 660 18.11 -5.84 3.13
C ASP A 660 16.62 -6.15 3.32
N ASN A 661 16.15 -7.05 2.46
CA ASN A 661 14.85 -7.70 2.55
C ASN A 661 13.65 -6.75 2.44
N ILE A 662 13.73 -5.82 1.51
CA ILE A 662 12.72 -4.78 1.28
C ILE A 662 11.80 -5.11 0.08
N GLY A 663 11.87 -6.34 -0.43
CA GLY A 663 11.25 -6.70 -1.70
C GLY A 663 9.73 -6.92 -1.63
N ALA A 664 9.18 -7.26 -0.47
CA ALA A 664 7.75 -7.52 -0.34
C ALA A 664 6.99 -6.31 0.18
N TYR A 665 6.02 -5.82 -0.60
CA TYR A 665 5.20 -4.66 -0.25
C TYR A 665 6.01 -3.38 0.04
N GLY A 666 7.17 -3.24 -0.61
CA GLY A 666 7.93 -1.99 -0.67
C GLY A 666 7.51 -1.18 -1.89
N ILE A 667 8.18 -1.41 -3.02
CA ILE A 667 7.96 -0.67 -4.28
C ILE A 667 6.49 -0.67 -4.75
N SER A 668 5.75 -1.77 -4.56
CA SER A 668 4.35 -1.94 -4.99
C SER A 668 3.38 -0.92 -4.39
N ILE A 669 3.73 -0.35 -3.23
CA ILE A 669 2.91 0.64 -2.51
C ILE A 669 3.67 1.96 -2.29
N SER A 670 4.84 2.11 -2.93
CA SER A 670 5.61 3.35 -2.91
C SER A 670 4.88 4.48 -3.63
N THR A 671 5.10 5.71 -3.18
CA THR A 671 4.53 6.92 -3.76
C THR A 671 5.66 7.89 -4.12
N GLU A 672 5.36 8.92 -4.90
CA GLU A 672 6.28 10.05 -5.12
C GLU A 672 5.87 11.26 -4.27
N PHE A 673 5.43 10.99 -3.03
CA PHE A 673 5.06 12.04 -2.09
C PHE A 673 6.23 13.02 -1.88
N ASN A 674 5.93 14.32 -1.81
CA ASN A 674 6.93 15.42 -1.79
C ASN A 674 7.80 15.52 -3.07
N GLY A 675 7.50 14.74 -4.11
CA GLY A 675 8.22 14.75 -5.39
C GLY A 675 9.53 13.97 -5.37
N PHE A 676 9.81 13.20 -4.31
CA PHE A 676 10.91 12.26 -4.30
C PHE A 676 10.59 11.09 -5.22
N LYS A 677 11.48 10.82 -6.19
CA LYS A 677 11.29 9.73 -7.14
C LYS A 677 11.44 8.39 -6.46
N ARG A 678 10.79 7.37 -7.03
CA ARG A 678 11.05 5.98 -6.68
C ARG A 678 12.50 5.61 -6.98
N SER A 679 13.10 4.80 -6.13
CA SER A 679 14.46 4.29 -6.32
C SER A 679 14.55 3.40 -7.58
N SER A 680 15.68 3.49 -8.27
CA SER A 680 15.95 2.67 -9.46
C SER A 680 16.20 1.22 -9.07
N ILE A 681 15.79 0.25 -9.88
CA ILE A 681 16.01 -1.18 -9.62
C ILE A 681 17.03 -1.73 -10.61
N TYR A 682 18.11 -2.31 -10.09
CA TYR A 682 19.12 -3.02 -10.87
C TYR A 682 19.00 -4.52 -10.62
N SER A 683 18.73 -5.31 -11.66
CA SER A 683 18.56 -6.76 -11.53
C SER A 683 19.88 -7.47 -11.79
N VAL A 684 20.30 -8.38 -10.91
CA VAL A 684 21.55 -9.15 -11.04
C VAL A 684 21.26 -10.65 -10.98
N CYS A 685 22.06 -11.46 -11.67
CA CYS A 685 21.98 -12.93 -11.66
C CYS A 685 23.35 -13.54 -11.98
N HIS A 686 23.75 -14.62 -11.31
CA HIS A 686 24.97 -15.34 -11.66
C HIS A 686 24.79 -16.22 -12.89
N LYS A 687 25.87 -16.37 -13.67
CA LYS A 687 25.95 -17.11 -14.93
C LYS A 687 25.69 -18.62 -14.82
#